data_AF-A0A2J8S4N6-F1
#
_entry.id   AF-A0A2J8S4N6-F1
#
_cell.length_a   1.000
_cell.length_b   1.000
_cell.length_c   1.000
_cell.angle_alpha   90.00
_cell.angle_beta   90.00
_cell.angle_gamma   90.00
#
_symmetry.space_group_name_H-M   'P 1'
#
loop_
_entity.id
_entity.type
_entity.pdbx_description
1 polymer ?
#
loop_
_entity_poly.entity_id
_entity_poly.type
_entity_poly.pdbx_seq_one_letter_code
_entity_poly.pdbx_strand_id
1 'polypeptide(L)'
;MSAFRLWPGLLIVLGSVCHRGSSCGLSTHVEIGHRALEFLQLHNGHVNYRELLLEHQDAYQAGTVFPDCFYPSICKGGKYHDVSESTHWTPFLNASVHYIRENYPLPWEKDTEKLVAFLFGITSHMAADVSWHSLGIEQGFLRTMGAIDFHGSYSEAHSAGDFGGDVLSQFEFNFNYLARRWYVPVKDLLGIYEKLYGQKVITENVIVDCSHIQFLEMYGEMLAVSKLYPTYSTKSPFLVEQFQEYFLGGLDDMAFWSTNIYHLTSFMLENGTSDCNLPENPLFIACGSQQNHTQGSKMQKNDFHRNLTTSLTESVDRNINYTERGVFFSVNSWTPDSMSFIYKALERNIRTMFIGDSQLSQKHVSSPLASYFLSFPYARLGWAMTSADLNQDGHGDFVVGAPGYSRPGHIHIGRVYLIYGNDLGLPPVDLDLDKEAHRILEGFQGAVYVYFGSKQGRMSSSPNVTISCQDIYCNLGWSLLAADVNGDSEPDLVIGSPFAPGGGRQKGIVAAFYSGPSLSDKEKLNVEAANWTVRGEEDFSWFGYSLHGVTVDNRTLLLVGSPTWKNASRLGHLLHIRDEKKSLGRVYGYFPPNGQSWFTISGDKAMGKLGTSLSSGHVLMNGTLTQVLLVGAPTY
;
A
#
# COMPACT_ATOMS: atom_id res chain seq x y z
N MET A 1 19.65 -38.46 -11.73
CA MET A 1 20.46 -37.24 -11.99
C MET A 1 20.09 -36.68 -13.37
N SER A 2 19.05 -35.84 -13.48
CA SER A 2 18.86 -34.97 -14.67
C SER A 2 17.94 -33.76 -14.46
N ALA A 3 17.38 -33.52 -13.26
CA ALA A 3 16.46 -32.40 -13.02
C ALA A 3 17.11 -31.03 -12.74
N PHE A 4 18.44 -30.95 -12.59
CA PHE A 4 19.14 -29.73 -12.16
C PHE A 4 19.69 -28.85 -13.30
N ARG A 5 19.49 -29.20 -14.58
CA ARG A 5 20.09 -28.47 -15.72
C ARG A 5 19.14 -27.54 -16.49
N LEU A 6 17.84 -27.51 -16.18
CA LEU A 6 16.87 -26.62 -16.84
C LEU A 6 16.59 -25.32 -16.06
N TRP A 7 17.07 -25.20 -14.82
CA TRP A 7 16.75 -24.09 -13.92
C TRP A 7 17.33 -22.73 -14.31
N PRO A 8 18.59 -22.63 -14.78
CA PRO A 8 19.15 -21.34 -15.19
C PRO A 8 18.45 -20.80 -16.44
N GLY A 9 18.05 -21.68 -17.37
CA GLY A 9 17.33 -21.30 -18.58
C GLY A 9 15.94 -20.71 -18.28
N LEU A 10 15.19 -21.32 -17.35
CA LEU A 10 13.88 -20.82 -16.93
C LEU A 10 13.96 -19.44 -16.24
N LEU A 11 14.98 -19.22 -15.42
CA LEU A 11 15.22 -17.93 -14.76
C LEU A 11 15.67 -16.84 -15.75
N ILE A 12 16.47 -17.19 -16.76
CA ILE A 12 16.85 -16.26 -17.84
C ILE A 12 15.64 -15.92 -18.69
N VAL A 13 14.78 -16.88 -19.01
CA VAL A 13 13.51 -16.63 -19.75
C VAL A 13 12.58 -15.76 -18.91
N LEU A 14 12.33 -16.07 -17.64
CA LEU A 14 11.48 -15.24 -16.76
C LEU A 14 12.05 -13.82 -16.55
N GLY A 15 13.37 -13.68 -16.46
CA GLY A 15 14.05 -12.39 -16.35
C GLY A 15 14.12 -11.58 -17.65
N SER A 16 13.92 -12.20 -18.82
CA SER A 16 13.99 -11.54 -20.14
C SER A 16 12.65 -11.44 -20.87
N VAL A 17 11.60 -12.13 -20.39
CA VAL A 17 10.25 -12.12 -20.97
C VAL A 17 9.42 -10.90 -20.51
N CYS A 18 9.78 -10.24 -19.42
CA CYS A 18 9.17 -8.96 -19.04
C CYS A 18 9.87 -7.74 -19.66
N HIS A 19 9.97 -7.74 -20.99
CA HIS A 19 10.20 -6.52 -21.75
C HIS A 19 9.03 -6.28 -22.69
N ARG A 20 8.16 -5.33 -22.30
CA ARG A 20 7.06 -4.75 -23.09
C ARG A 20 6.22 -5.80 -23.82
N GLY A 21 5.34 -6.48 -23.09
CA GLY A 21 4.37 -7.40 -23.70
C GLY A 21 3.91 -8.59 -22.85
N SER A 22 4.08 -8.56 -21.52
CA SER A 22 3.44 -9.47 -20.56
C SER A 22 2.31 -8.73 -19.87
N SER A 23 1.26 -9.43 -19.44
CA SER A 23 0.36 -8.91 -18.41
C SER A 23 1.24 -8.72 -17.17
N CYS A 24 1.24 -7.55 -16.55
CA CYS A 24 1.96 -7.28 -15.31
C CYS A 24 0.95 -6.89 -14.24
N GLY A 25 1.24 -7.15 -12.97
CA GLY A 25 0.34 -6.89 -11.86
C GLY A 25 -0.66 -8.01 -11.58
N LEU A 26 -0.52 -9.21 -12.17
CA LEU A 26 -1.54 -10.27 -12.06
C LEU A 26 -1.80 -10.66 -10.60
N SER A 27 -0.78 -11.13 -9.89
CA SER A 27 -0.90 -11.50 -8.49
C SER A 27 -1.23 -10.31 -7.58
N THR A 28 -0.71 -9.14 -7.94
CA THR A 28 -0.93 -7.88 -7.23
C THR A 28 -2.41 -7.48 -7.27
N HIS A 29 -3.05 -7.51 -8.44
CA HIS A 29 -4.47 -7.19 -8.56
C HIS A 29 -5.37 -8.16 -7.82
N VAL A 30 -5.02 -9.46 -7.81
CA VAL A 30 -5.77 -10.44 -7.04
C VAL A 30 -5.64 -10.19 -5.53
N GLU A 31 -4.45 -9.83 -5.03
CA GLU A 31 -4.26 -9.44 -3.64
C GLU A 31 -5.07 -8.18 -3.26
N ILE A 32 -5.09 -7.17 -4.13
CA ILE A 32 -5.91 -5.95 -3.93
C ILE A 32 -7.39 -6.32 -3.83
N GLY A 33 -7.88 -7.12 -4.77
CA GLY A 33 -9.27 -7.59 -4.77
C GLY A 33 -9.59 -8.47 -3.55
N HIS A 34 -8.65 -9.28 -3.09
CA HIS A 34 -8.80 -10.10 -1.88
C HIS A 34 -8.94 -9.21 -0.63
N ARG A 35 -8.01 -8.25 -0.43
CA ARG A 35 -8.09 -7.27 0.68
C ARG A 35 -9.37 -6.47 0.65
N ALA A 36 -9.82 -6.02 -0.53
CA ALA A 36 -11.06 -5.27 -0.67
C ALA A 36 -12.29 -6.04 -0.15
N LEU A 37 -12.36 -7.36 -0.35
CA LEU A 37 -13.47 -8.18 0.15
C LEU A 37 -13.48 -8.35 1.67
N GLU A 38 -12.31 -8.38 2.32
CA GLU A 38 -12.21 -8.47 3.78
C GLU A 38 -12.87 -7.27 4.46
N PHE A 39 -12.81 -6.10 3.81
CA PHE A 39 -13.34 -4.84 4.38
C PHE A 39 -14.71 -4.43 3.83
N LEU A 40 -15.20 -5.11 2.80
CA LEU A 40 -16.43 -4.75 2.10
C LEU A 40 -17.67 -4.84 3.01
N GLN A 41 -18.44 -3.75 3.07
CA GLN A 41 -19.73 -3.74 3.76
C GLN A 41 -20.84 -3.17 2.86
N LEU A 42 -21.60 -4.05 2.20
CA LEU A 42 -22.77 -3.68 1.40
C LEU A 42 -24.04 -4.25 2.04
N HIS A 43 -24.71 -3.49 2.92
CA HIS A 43 -25.89 -3.97 3.67
C HIS A 43 -27.23 -3.36 3.21
N ASN A 44 -27.22 -2.43 2.26
CA ASN A 44 -28.42 -1.74 1.79
C ASN A 44 -28.62 -2.04 0.31
N GLY A 45 -29.57 -2.92 0.00
CA GLY A 45 -29.91 -3.27 -1.37
C GLY A 45 -30.76 -4.54 -1.48
N HIS A 46 -31.23 -4.83 -2.69
CA HIS A 46 -31.96 -6.08 -2.97
C HIS A 46 -31.03 -7.28 -3.09
N VAL A 47 -29.74 -7.05 -3.31
CA VAL A 47 -28.71 -8.09 -3.51
C VAL A 47 -27.65 -8.01 -2.41
N ASN A 48 -27.33 -9.15 -1.80
CA ASN A 48 -26.17 -9.26 -0.91
C ASN A 48 -24.90 -9.44 -1.75
N TYR A 49 -24.34 -8.32 -2.23
CA TYR A 49 -23.15 -8.35 -3.09
C TYR A 49 -21.94 -9.01 -2.40
N ARG A 50 -21.75 -8.84 -1.08
CA ARG A 50 -20.61 -9.48 -0.40
C ARG A 50 -20.71 -11.00 -0.49
N GLU A 51 -21.88 -11.56 -0.23
CA GLU A 51 -22.12 -13.01 -0.35
C GLU A 51 -21.96 -13.49 -1.80
N LEU A 52 -22.49 -12.73 -2.76
CA LEU A 52 -22.34 -13.01 -4.19
C LEU A 52 -20.87 -13.09 -4.61
N LEU A 53 -20.04 -12.13 -4.18
CA LEU A 53 -18.61 -12.11 -4.51
C LEU A 53 -17.84 -13.25 -3.84
N LEU A 54 -18.19 -13.60 -2.59
CA LEU A 54 -17.60 -14.74 -1.88
C LEU A 54 -17.99 -16.09 -2.51
N GLU A 55 -19.21 -16.21 -3.03
CA GLU A 55 -19.67 -17.43 -3.71
C GLU A 55 -19.00 -17.60 -5.09
N HIS A 56 -18.82 -16.51 -5.83
CA HIS A 56 -18.32 -16.53 -7.21
C HIS A 56 -16.86 -16.05 -7.35
N GLN A 57 -15.98 -16.54 -6.47
CA GLN A 57 -14.53 -16.25 -6.51
C GLN A 57 -13.87 -16.63 -7.85
N ASP A 58 -14.40 -17.62 -8.55
CA ASP A 58 -13.94 -18.03 -9.87
C ASP A 58 -14.11 -16.94 -10.93
N ALA A 59 -15.21 -16.20 -10.89
CA ALA A 59 -15.47 -15.08 -11.79
C ALA A 59 -14.84 -13.78 -11.25
N TYR A 60 -14.94 -13.53 -9.94
CA TYR A 60 -14.39 -12.33 -9.32
C TYR A 60 -12.87 -12.21 -9.51
N GLN A 61 -12.10 -13.24 -9.18
CA GLN A 61 -10.63 -13.21 -9.34
C GLN A 61 -10.20 -13.16 -10.82
N ALA A 62 -10.99 -13.75 -11.73
CA ALA A 62 -10.75 -13.60 -13.16
C ALA A 62 -10.99 -12.15 -13.62
N GLY A 63 -11.98 -11.48 -13.02
CA GLY A 63 -12.26 -10.07 -13.26
C GLY A 63 -11.17 -9.14 -12.73
N THR A 64 -10.54 -9.43 -11.59
CA THR A 64 -9.50 -8.54 -11.00
C THR A 64 -8.25 -8.43 -11.87
N VAL A 65 -7.96 -9.42 -12.72
CA VAL A 65 -6.85 -9.35 -13.68
C VAL A 65 -7.28 -8.89 -15.07
N PHE A 66 -8.59 -8.83 -15.33
CA PHE A 66 -9.13 -8.32 -16.59
C PHE A 66 -9.18 -6.79 -16.52
N PRO A 67 -8.75 -6.06 -17.57
CA PRO A 67 -8.71 -6.46 -18.98
C PRO A 67 -7.32 -6.64 -19.59
N ASP A 68 -6.27 -6.79 -18.79
CA ASP A 68 -4.89 -6.81 -19.29
C ASP A 68 -4.58 -7.92 -20.30
N CYS A 69 -5.42 -8.94 -20.40
CA CYS A 69 -5.21 -10.06 -21.31
C CYS A 69 -5.08 -9.67 -22.80
N PHE A 70 -5.50 -8.46 -23.22
CA PHE A 70 -5.36 -8.02 -24.62
C PHE A 70 -4.13 -7.15 -24.91
N TYR A 71 -3.34 -6.78 -23.90
CA TYR A 71 -2.06 -6.09 -24.09
C TYR A 71 -0.94 -6.96 -24.65
N PRO A 72 -0.72 -8.20 -24.16
CA PRO A 72 0.43 -8.99 -24.53
C PRO A 72 0.51 -9.26 -26.04
N SER A 73 1.71 -9.18 -26.60
CA SER A 73 1.92 -9.55 -28.02
C SER A 73 1.61 -11.02 -28.28
N ILE A 74 1.71 -11.88 -27.26
CA ILE A 74 1.30 -13.29 -27.33
C ILE A 74 -0.21 -13.44 -27.55
N CYS A 75 -1.03 -12.49 -27.07
CA CYS A 75 -2.45 -12.40 -27.40
C CYS A 75 -2.62 -11.71 -28.76
N LYS A 76 -2.73 -12.52 -29.82
CA LYS A 76 -3.10 -12.05 -31.18
C LYS A 76 -2.23 -10.90 -31.71
N GLY A 77 -0.96 -10.83 -31.32
CA GLY A 77 -0.03 -9.78 -31.74
C GLY A 77 -0.27 -8.42 -31.09
N GLY A 78 -0.97 -8.35 -29.95
CA GLY A 78 -1.31 -7.08 -29.27
C GLY A 78 -2.33 -6.23 -30.02
N LYS A 79 -3.04 -6.81 -31.00
CA LYS A 79 -3.99 -6.09 -31.88
C LYS A 79 -5.17 -5.44 -31.13
N TYR A 80 -5.50 -5.95 -29.95
CA TYR A 80 -6.68 -5.55 -29.18
C TYR A 80 -6.31 -4.69 -27.96
N HIS A 81 -5.14 -4.04 -27.98
CA HIS A 81 -4.70 -3.09 -26.95
C HIS A 81 -5.77 -2.03 -26.62
N ASP A 82 -6.38 -1.42 -27.65
CA ASP A 82 -7.42 -0.39 -27.46
C ASP A 82 -8.67 -0.92 -26.73
N VAL A 83 -8.94 -2.22 -26.85
CA VAL A 83 -10.05 -2.87 -26.15
C VAL A 83 -9.70 -3.01 -24.67
N SER A 84 -8.48 -3.41 -24.32
CA SER A 84 -8.00 -3.36 -22.93
C SER A 84 -8.06 -1.94 -22.39
N GLU A 85 -7.47 -0.96 -23.09
CA GLU A 85 -7.46 0.45 -22.70
C GLU A 85 -8.87 0.96 -22.37
N SER A 86 -9.84 0.74 -23.25
CA SER A 86 -11.22 1.22 -23.05
C SER A 86 -11.91 0.57 -21.85
N THR A 87 -11.52 -0.66 -21.50
CA THR A 87 -12.06 -1.39 -20.36
C THR A 87 -11.52 -0.91 -19.01
N HIS A 88 -10.47 -0.08 -18.97
CA HIS A 88 -9.97 0.51 -17.71
C HIS A 88 -10.80 1.71 -17.23
N TRP A 89 -11.76 2.19 -18.03
CA TRP A 89 -12.41 3.49 -17.80
C TRP A 89 -13.91 3.39 -17.52
N THR A 90 -14.44 4.43 -16.86
CA THR A 90 -15.87 4.56 -16.50
C THR A 90 -16.85 4.26 -17.64
N PRO A 91 -16.59 4.62 -18.93
CA PRO A 91 -17.50 4.28 -20.02
C PRO A 91 -17.78 2.78 -20.15
N PHE A 92 -16.79 1.91 -19.90
CA PHE A 92 -17.00 0.46 -19.91
C PHE A 92 -17.90 0.01 -18.75
N LEU A 93 -17.68 0.55 -17.55
CA LEU A 93 -18.51 0.27 -16.38
C LEU A 93 -19.97 0.70 -16.63
N ASN A 94 -20.16 1.90 -17.19
CA ASN A 94 -21.48 2.40 -17.57
C ASN A 94 -22.17 1.49 -18.59
N ALA A 95 -21.47 1.09 -19.66
CA ALA A 95 -21.98 0.15 -20.66
C ALA A 95 -22.36 -1.21 -20.03
N SER A 96 -21.54 -1.70 -19.10
CA SER A 96 -21.78 -2.95 -18.36
C SER A 96 -23.03 -2.88 -17.49
N VAL A 97 -23.19 -1.80 -16.71
CA VAL A 97 -24.39 -1.57 -15.89
C VAL A 97 -25.64 -1.55 -16.76
N HIS A 98 -25.61 -0.80 -17.87
CA HIS A 98 -26.74 -0.75 -18.78
C HIS A 98 -27.04 -2.11 -19.40
N TYR A 99 -26.01 -2.82 -19.89
CA TYR A 99 -26.17 -4.16 -20.45
C TYR A 99 -26.82 -5.12 -19.45
N ILE A 100 -26.35 -5.15 -18.19
CA ILE A 100 -26.89 -6.04 -17.16
C ILE A 100 -28.34 -5.69 -16.85
N ARG A 101 -28.65 -4.40 -16.64
CA ARG A 101 -30.00 -3.95 -16.28
C ARG A 101 -31.02 -4.15 -17.40
N GLU A 102 -30.60 -4.00 -18.65
CA GLU A 102 -31.48 -4.16 -19.83
C GLU A 102 -31.76 -5.63 -20.15
N ASN A 103 -30.81 -6.55 -19.89
CA ASN A 103 -30.93 -7.95 -20.28
C ASN A 103 -31.28 -8.92 -19.12
N TYR A 104 -30.98 -8.54 -17.87
CA TYR A 104 -31.12 -9.43 -16.71
C TYR A 104 -31.81 -8.75 -15.53
N PRO A 105 -33.16 -8.84 -15.44
CA PRO A 105 -33.90 -8.33 -14.29
C PRO A 105 -33.60 -9.16 -13.02
N LEU A 106 -33.78 -8.54 -11.86
CA LEU A 106 -33.70 -9.24 -10.57
C LEU A 106 -34.91 -10.18 -10.36
N PRO A 107 -34.75 -11.31 -9.64
CA PRO A 107 -33.50 -11.83 -9.09
C PRO A 107 -32.62 -12.48 -10.18
N TRP A 108 -31.30 -12.37 -10.01
CA TRP A 108 -30.34 -12.90 -10.98
C TRP A 108 -30.17 -14.42 -10.88
N GLU A 109 -30.02 -15.07 -12.02
CA GLU A 109 -29.56 -16.45 -12.11
C GLU A 109 -28.05 -16.55 -11.86
N LYS A 110 -27.55 -17.76 -11.58
CA LYS A 110 -26.14 -18.00 -11.24
C LYS A 110 -25.14 -17.47 -12.28
N ASP A 111 -25.46 -17.57 -13.57
CA ASP A 111 -24.57 -17.04 -14.62
C ASP A 111 -24.54 -15.50 -14.63
N THR A 112 -25.67 -14.84 -14.33
CA THR A 112 -25.72 -13.39 -14.17
C THR A 112 -24.98 -12.95 -12.90
N GLU A 113 -25.10 -13.69 -11.80
CA GLU A 113 -24.31 -13.44 -10.59
C GLU A 113 -22.80 -13.51 -10.88
N LYS A 114 -22.36 -14.50 -11.68
CA LYS A 114 -20.96 -14.58 -12.13
C LYS A 114 -20.54 -13.40 -13.00
N LEU A 115 -21.38 -12.93 -13.92
CA LEU A 115 -21.11 -11.72 -14.70
C LEU A 115 -20.92 -10.50 -13.78
N VAL A 116 -21.79 -10.35 -12.77
CA VAL A 116 -21.68 -9.26 -11.80
C VAL A 116 -20.40 -9.40 -10.97
N ALA A 117 -20.07 -10.61 -10.50
CA ALA A 117 -18.82 -10.86 -9.79
C ALA A 117 -17.58 -10.52 -10.63
N PHE A 118 -17.57 -10.91 -11.89
CA PHE A 118 -16.53 -10.57 -12.85
C PHE A 118 -16.39 -9.04 -13.03
N LEU A 119 -17.52 -8.33 -13.17
CA LEU A 119 -17.53 -6.87 -13.27
C LEU A 119 -16.96 -6.19 -12.03
N PHE A 120 -17.30 -6.66 -10.82
CA PHE A 120 -16.70 -6.12 -9.59
C PHE A 120 -15.18 -6.33 -9.57
N GLY A 121 -14.70 -7.49 -10.03
CA GLY A 121 -13.27 -7.72 -10.23
C GLY A 121 -12.64 -6.65 -11.13
N ILE A 122 -13.24 -6.39 -12.30
CA ILE A 122 -12.76 -5.33 -13.24
C ILE A 122 -12.73 -3.97 -12.54
N THR A 123 -13.75 -3.62 -11.76
CA THR A 123 -13.76 -2.32 -11.08
C THR A 123 -12.65 -2.18 -10.02
N SER A 124 -12.23 -3.29 -9.39
CA SER A 124 -11.04 -3.30 -8.53
C SER A 124 -9.78 -2.97 -9.32
N HIS A 125 -9.64 -3.60 -10.49
CA HIS A 125 -8.53 -3.39 -11.40
C HIS A 125 -8.45 -1.92 -11.84
N MET A 126 -9.57 -1.38 -12.31
CA MET A 126 -9.73 0.03 -12.68
C MET A 126 -9.26 0.99 -11.57
N ALA A 127 -9.67 0.75 -10.32
CA ALA A 127 -9.30 1.61 -9.20
C ALA A 127 -7.81 1.52 -8.87
N ALA A 128 -7.24 0.31 -8.88
CA ALA A 128 -5.83 0.06 -8.61
C ALA A 128 -4.93 0.80 -9.61
N ASP A 129 -5.19 0.65 -10.90
CA ASP A 129 -4.38 1.22 -11.98
C ASP A 129 -4.28 2.74 -11.91
N VAL A 130 -5.39 3.40 -11.61
CA VAL A 130 -5.41 4.86 -11.48
C VAL A 130 -4.45 5.34 -10.41
N SER A 131 -4.49 4.73 -9.22
CA SER A 131 -3.61 5.09 -8.11
C SER A 131 -2.16 4.65 -8.32
N TRP A 132 -1.93 3.48 -8.91
CA TRP A 132 -0.60 2.94 -9.21
C TRP A 132 0.14 3.80 -10.25
N HIS A 133 -0.50 4.07 -11.39
CA HIS A 133 0.06 4.81 -12.53
C HIS A 133 -0.09 6.33 -12.43
N SER A 134 -0.83 6.82 -11.43
CA SER A 134 -1.15 8.25 -11.26
C SER A 134 -1.92 8.84 -12.44
N LEU A 135 -3.03 8.19 -12.82
CA LEU A 135 -3.83 8.58 -14.00
C LEU A 135 -4.83 9.66 -13.61
N GLY A 136 -4.51 10.94 -13.83
CA GLY A 136 -5.36 12.07 -13.41
C GLY A 136 -5.21 12.45 -11.93
N ILE A 137 -4.15 11.95 -11.27
CA ILE A 137 -3.69 12.34 -9.93
C ILE A 137 -2.18 12.61 -9.96
N GLU A 138 -1.65 13.41 -9.05
CA GLU A 138 -0.27 13.95 -9.19
C GLU A 138 0.85 13.07 -8.59
N GLN A 139 0.53 12.16 -7.66
CA GLN A 139 1.54 11.53 -6.77
C GLN A 139 1.29 10.05 -6.45
N GLY A 140 0.67 9.32 -7.38
CA GLY A 140 0.50 7.88 -7.25
C GLY A 140 1.83 7.11 -7.24
N PHE A 141 1.74 5.80 -7.03
CA PHE A 141 2.88 4.96 -6.66
C PHE A 141 4.09 5.07 -7.59
N LEU A 142 3.91 4.82 -8.89
CA LEU A 142 5.01 4.77 -9.86
C LEU A 142 5.61 6.14 -10.15
N ARG A 143 4.82 7.22 -10.13
CA ARG A 143 5.36 8.58 -10.32
C ARG A 143 6.25 8.97 -9.14
N THR A 144 5.83 8.63 -7.93
CA THR A 144 6.61 8.89 -6.71
C THR A 144 7.85 8.02 -6.67
N MET A 145 7.73 6.73 -6.97
CA MET A 145 8.88 5.84 -7.15
C MET A 145 9.85 6.37 -8.20
N GLY A 146 9.32 6.90 -9.32
CA GLY A 146 10.12 7.55 -10.35
C GLY A 146 10.92 8.73 -9.81
N ALA A 147 10.27 9.61 -9.05
CA ALA A 147 10.89 10.79 -8.46
C ALA A 147 11.98 10.46 -7.44
N ILE A 148 11.79 9.40 -6.64
CA ILE A 148 12.68 9.01 -5.53
C ILE A 148 13.82 8.12 -6.05
N ASP A 149 13.48 7.03 -6.76
CA ASP A 149 14.43 5.95 -7.07
C ASP A 149 14.86 5.88 -8.55
N PHE A 150 14.28 6.71 -9.45
CA PHE A 150 14.60 6.68 -10.89
C PHE A 150 14.87 8.05 -11.53
N HIS A 151 15.39 9.03 -10.79
CA HIS A 151 15.71 10.38 -11.33
C HIS A 151 14.53 11.10 -12.00
N GLY A 152 13.30 10.84 -11.54
CA GLY A 152 12.09 11.33 -12.17
C GLY A 152 11.66 10.56 -13.44
N SER A 153 12.36 9.49 -13.84
CA SER A 153 12.00 8.67 -14.99
C SER A 153 10.82 7.77 -14.68
N TYR A 154 9.64 8.18 -15.12
CA TYR A 154 8.43 7.36 -15.05
C TYR A 154 8.58 6.05 -15.82
N SER A 155 9.24 6.06 -16.99
CA SER A 155 9.38 4.84 -17.80
C SER A 155 10.24 3.76 -17.14
N GLU A 156 11.31 4.15 -16.43
CA GLU A 156 12.14 3.18 -15.70
C GLU A 156 11.40 2.66 -14.47
N ALA A 157 10.72 3.56 -13.75
CA ALA A 157 9.90 3.20 -12.61
C ALA A 157 8.78 2.25 -13.00
N HIS A 158 8.02 2.55 -14.04
CA HIS A 158 6.98 1.69 -14.61
C HIS A 158 7.51 0.30 -14.96
N SER A 159 8.65 0.23 -15.66
CA SER A 159 9.24 -1.07 -16.03
C SER A 159 9.72 -1.88 -14.81
N ALA A 160 10.12 -1.23 -13.72
CA ALA A 160 10.55 -1.92 -12.51
C ALA A 160 9.38 -2.25 -11.58
N GLY A 161 8.37 -1.39 -11.53
CA GLY A 161 7.27 -1.40 -10.59
C GLY A 161 6.21 -2.44 -10.93
N ASP A 162 5.70 -2.47 -12.15
CA ASP A 162 4.54 -3.33 -12.46
C ASP A 162 4.84 -4.80 -12.23
N PHE A 163 5.96 -5.28 -12.79
CA PHE A 163 6.41 -6.65 -12.53
C PHE A 163 7.02 -6.80 -11.13
N GLY A 164 7.63 -5.74 -10.58
CA GLY A 164 8.17 -5.75 -9.22
C GLY A 164 7.08 -5.95 -8.16
N GLY A 165 5.88 -5.41 -8.38
CA GLY A 165 4.72 -5.61 -7.52
C GLY A 165 4.34 -7.08 -7.42
N ASP A 166 4.38 -7.83 -8.53
CA ASP A 166 4.12 -9.27 -8.49
C ASP A 166 5.24 -10.04 -7.80
N VAL A 167 6.50 -9.64 -8.03
CA VAL A 167 7.64 -10.21 -7.31
C VAL A 167 7.48 -10.05 -5.80
N LEU A 168 7.09 -8.86 -5.33
CA LEU A 168 6.88 -8.59 -3.91
C LEU A 168 5.65 -9.31 -3.39
N SER A 169 4.51 -9.27 -4.11
CA SER A 169 3.30 -10.00 -3.74
C SER A 169 3.59 -11.48 -3.51
N GLN A 170 4.26 -12.13 -4.46
CA GLN A 170 4.62 -13.55 -4.37
C GLN A 170 5.66 -13.86 -3.30
N PHE A 171 6.49 -12.89 -2.94
CA PHE A 171 7.49 -13.06 -1.90
C PHE A 171 6.91 -12.85 -0.48
N GLU A 172 6.03 -11.87 -0.31
CA GLU A 172 5.51 -11.44 0.98
C GLU A 172 4.23 -12.17 1.41
N PHE A 173 3.38 -12.56 0.45
CA PHE A 173 2.02 -13.04 0.77
C PHE A 173 1.81 -14.52 0.47
N ASN A 174 0.74 -15.04 1.07
CA ASN A 174 0.29 -16.41 0.88
C ASN A 174 -1.00 -16.43 0.05
N PHE A 175 -0.89 -16.93 -1.17
CA PHE A 175 -1.98 -17.00 -2.15
C PHE A 175 -2.84 -18.27 -2.05
N ASN A 176 -2.94 -18.90 -0.87
CA ASN A 176 -3.76 -20.10 -0.65
C ASN A 176 -5.25 -19.93 -0.98
N TYR A 177 -5.73 -18.68 -1.08
CA TYR A 177 -7.10 -18.32 -1.44
C TYR A 177 -7.37 -18.25 -2.95
N LEU A 178 -6.35 -18.48 -3.81
CA LEU A 178 -6.52 -18.45 -5.26
C LEU A 178 -7.50 -19.53 -5.76
N ALA A 179 -8.45 -19.10 -6.58
CA ALA A 179 -9.42 -19.97 -7.20
C ALA A 179 -8.75 -20.87 -8.24
N ARG A 180 -8.92 -22.19 -8.09
CA ARG A 180 -8.38 -23.23 -9.01
C ARG A 180 -8.99 -23.21 -10.41
N ARG A 181 -10.11 -22.50 -10.54
CA ARG A 181 -10.87 -22.37 -11.77
C ARG A 181 -11.26 -20.92 -11.93
N TRP A 182 -11.11 -20.40 -13.14
CA TRP A 182 -11.63 -19.08 -13.51
C TRP A 182 -12.82 -19.23 -14.44
N TYR A 183 -13.79 -18.34 -14.27
CA TYR A 183 -14.93 -18.21 -15.17
C TYR A 183 -14.89 -16.87 -15.87
N VAL A 184 -14.99 -16.86 -17.20
CA VAL A 184 -15.06 -15.64 -18.01
C VAL A 184 -16.40 -15.59 -18.74
N PRO A 185 -17.25 -14.55 -18.54
CA PRO A 185 -18.58 -14.45 -19.13
C PRO A 185 -18.51 -13.94 -20.59
N VAL A 186 -17.98 -14.77 -21.49
CA VAL A 186 -17.60 -14.38 -22.86
C VAL A 186 -18.76 -13.79 -23.68
N LYS A 187 -19.95 -14.41 -23.63
CA LYS A 187 -21.13 -13.95 -24.38
C LYS A 187 -21.56 -12.57 -23.93
N ASP A 188 -21.50 -12.33 -22.63
CA ASP A 188 -21.86 -11.06 -22.02
C ASP A 188 -20.84 -9.97 -22.32
N LEU A 189 -19.54 -10.29 -22.25
CA LEU A 189 -18.48 -9.35 -22.64
C LEU A 189 -18.63 -8.89 -24.09
N LEU A 190 -18.99 -9.79 -25.03
CA LEU A 190 -19.27 -9.40 -26.41
C LEU A 190 -20.42 -8.40 -26.51
N GLY A 191 -21.51 -8.62 -25.76
CA GLY A 191 -22.64 -7.70 -25.70
C GLY A 191 -22.29 -6.34 -25.09
N ILE A 192 -21.48 -6.33 -24.03
CA ILE A 192 -20.98 -5.11 -23.39
C ILE A 192 -20.10 -4.31 -24.35
N TYR A 193 -19.16 -4.96 -25.04
CA TYR A 193 -18.31 -4.30 -26.02
C TYR A 193 -19.12 -3.76 -27.21
N GLU A 194 -20.09 -4.53 -27.71
CA GLU A 194 -20.97 -4.04 -28.78
C GLU A 194 -21.78 -2.82 -28.33
N LYS A 195 -22.23 -2.77 -27.06
CA LYS A 195 -22.90 -1.60 -26.48
C LYS A 195 -21.97 -0.40 -26.31
N LEU A 196 -20.74 -0.63 -25.88
CA LEU A 196 -19.74 0.42 -25.67
C LEU A 196 -19.33 1.09 -26.99
N TYR A 197 -19.07 0.29 -28.02
CA TYR A 197 -18.53 0.78 -29.30
C TYR A 197 -19.61 1.04 -30.36
N GLY A 198 -20.84 0.56 -30.15
CA GLY A 198 -21.91 0.58 -31.15
C GLY A 198 -21.68 -0.38 -32.33
N GLN A 199 -20.63 -1.22 -32.26
CA GLN A 199 -20.26 -2.21 -33.27
C GLN A 199 -19.42 -3.34 -32.65
N LYS A 200 -19.31 -4.47 -33.36
CA LYS A 200 -18.47 -5.59 -32.93
C LYS A 200 -16.99 -5.30 -33.15
N VAL A 201 -16.25 -5.12 -32.06
CA VAL A 201 -14.80 -4.82 -32.10
C VAL A 201 -13.90 -5.99 -31.69
N ILE A 202 -14.47 -7.00 -31.01
CA ILE A 202 -13.75 -8.18 -30.52
C ILE A 202 -14.58 -9.43 -30.78
N THR A 203 -13.93 -10.60 -30.86
CA THR A 203 -14.59 -11.89 -31.12
C THR A 203 -14.46 -12.85 -29.94
N GLU A 204 -15.37 -13.82 -29.87
CA GLU A 204 -15.39 -14.86 -28.83
C GLU A 204 -14.02 -15.54 -28.67
N ASN A 205 -13.44 -15.99 -29.78
CA ASN A 205 -12.13 -16.66 -29.78
C ASN A 205 -11.00 -15.80 -29.20
N VAL A 206 -11.07 -14.47 -29.36
CA VAL A 206 -10.05 -13.56 -28.81
C VAL A 206 -10.18 -13.50 -27.29
N ILE A 207 -11.40 -13.30 -26.78
CA ILE A 207 -11.66 -13.27 -25.33
C ILE A 207 -11.22 -14.60 -24.69
N VAL A 208 -11.64 -15.73 -25.26
CA VAL A 208 -11.28 -17.06 -24.74
C VAL A 208 -9.78 -17.30 -24.77
N ASP A 209 -9.12 -17.11 -25.91
CA ASP A 209 -7.70 -17.39 -26.06
C ASP A 209 -6.85 -16.53 -25.12
N CYS A 210 -7.12 -15.23 -25.07
CA CYS A 210 -6.30 -14.29 -24.34
C CYS A 210 -6.52 -14.37 -22.83
N SER A 211 -7.76 -14.52 -22.36
CA SER A 211 -8.02 -14.77 -20.94
C SER A 211 -7.48 -16.14 -20.49
N HIS A 212 -7.44 -17.16 -21.36
CA HIS A 212 -6.81 -18.44 -21.03
C HIS A 212 -5.28 -18.32 -20.90
N ILE A 213 -4.62 -17.51 -21.75
CA ILE A 213 -3.19 -17.21 -21.60
C ILE A 213 -2.95 -16.52 -20.26
N GLN A 214 -3.73 -15.48 -19.93
CA GLN A 214 -3.60 -14.76 -18.67
C GLN A 214 -3.81 -15.65 -17.44
N PHE A 215 -4.78 -16.58 -17.50
CA PHE A 215 -4.97 -17.60 -16.47
C PHE A 215 -3.71 -18.46 -16.28
N LEU A 216 -3.08 -18.92 -17.37
CA LEU A 216 -1.84 -19.70 -17.29
C LEU A 216 -0.66 -18.87 -16.78
N GLU A 217 -0.57 -17.59 -17.16
CA GLU A 217 0.45 -16.65 -16.67
C GLU A 217 0.40 -16.54 -15.15
N MET A 218 -0.79 -16.31 -14.56
CA MET A 218 -0.98 -16.25 -13.11
C MET A 218 -0.42 -17.49 -12.39
N TYR A 219 -0.75 -18.70 -12.86
CA TYR A 219 -0.22 -19.93 -12.27
C TYR A 219 1.29 -20.11 -12.51
N GLY A 220 1.80 -19.59 -13.62
CA GLY A 220 3.23 -19.52 -13.89
C GLY A 220 3.96 -18.62 -12.88
N GLU A 221 3.39 -17.47 -12.53
CA GLU A 221 3.96 -16.54 -11.56
C GLU A 221 4.17 -17.21 -10.19
N MET A 222 3.13 -17.89 -9.71
CA MET A 222 3.12 -18.57 -8.40
C MET A 222 4.30 -19.54 -8.18
N LEU A 223 4.85 -20.11 -9.25
CA LEU A 223 5.88 -21.15 -9.15
C LEU A 223 7.30 -20.59 -9.01
N ALA A 224 7.56 -19.39 -9.51
CA ALA A 224 8.93 -18.94 -9.75
C ALA A 224 9.19 -17.45 -9.55
N VAL A 225 8.18 -16.58 -9.57
CA VAL A 225 8.38 -15.12 -9.60
C VAL A 225 8.96 -14.58 -8.29
N SER A 226 8.58 -15.16 -7.14
CA SER A 226 9.17 -14.80 -5.82
C SER A 226 10.68 -14.97 -5.75
N LYS A 227 11.29 -15.84 -6.57
CA LYS A 227 12.75 -16.04 -6.62
C LYS A 227 13.49 -14.85 -7.23
N LEU A 228 12.78 -13.94 -7.90
CA LEU A 228 13.33 -12.72 -8.46
C LEU A 228 13.40 -11.59 -7.42
N TYR A 229 12.91 -11.81 -6.19
CA TYR A 229 12.91 -10.82 -5.12
C TYR A 229 14.28 -10.17 -4.90
N PRO A 230 15.42 -10.90 -4.76
CA PRO A 230 16.72 -10.27 -4.57
C PRO A 230 17.15 -9.33 -5.72
N THR A 231 16.64 -9.57 -6.93
CA THR A 231 16.93 -8.74 -8.10
C THR A 231 16.05 -7.50 -8.16
N TYR A 232 14.77 -7.61 -7.78
CA TYR A 232 13.83 -6.48 -7.84
C TYR A 232 13.90 -5.60 -6.58
N SER A 233 14.15 -6.16 -5.41
CA SER A 233 14.31 -5.40 -4.16
C SER A 233 15.48 -4.42 -4.22
N THR A 234 16.53 -4.74 -4.97
CA THR A 234 17.70 -3.88 -5.17
C THR A 234 17.49 -2.79 -6.22
N LYS A 235 16.44 -2.88 -7.06
CA LYS A 235 16.12 -1.84 -8.06
C LYS A 235 15.47 -0.62 -7.42
N SER A 236 14.65 -0.82 -6.39
CA SER A 236 13.82 0.22 -5.79
C SER A 236 13.53 -0.10 -4.32
N PRO A 237 14.26 0.50 -3.37
CA PRO A 237 13.88 0.43 -1.95
C PRO A 237 12.50 1.05 -1.68
N PHE A 238 12.08 2.06 -2.46
CA PHE A 238 10.72 2.60 -2.39
C PHE A 238 9.70 1.49 -2.65
N LEU A 239 9.90 0.67 -3.68
CA LEU A 239 8.99 -0.44 -3.97
C LEU A 239 8.87 -1.36 -2.75
N VAL A 240 9.99 -1.82 -2.18
CA VAL A 240 9.99 -2.74 -1.01
C VAL A 240 9.33 -2.13 0.22
N GLU A 241 9.70 -0.90 0.58
CA GLU A 241 9.23 -0.29 1.82
C GLU A 241 7.80 0.24 1.75
N GLN A 242 7.35 0.62 0.56
CA GLN A 242 6.09 1.37 0.39
C GLN A 242 5.02 0.55 -0.32
N PHE A 243 5.32 -0.65 -0.84
CA PHE A 243 4.38 -1.47 -1.62
C PHE A 243 3.01 -1.61 -0.97
N GLN A 244 2.98 -1.89 0.33
CA GLN A 244 1.72 -2.05 1.05
C GLN A 244 1.15 -0.71 1.52
N GLU A 245 1.99 0.20 1.98
CA GLU A 245 1.61 1.33 2.86
C GLU A 245 1.55 2.68 2.19
N TYR A 246 2.07 2.81 0.97
CA TYR A 246 2.11 4.09 0.31
C TYR A 246 0.69 4.66 0.22
N PHE A 247 0.50 5.86 0.77
CA PHE A 247 -0.84 6.41 1.00
C PHE A 247 -1.64 6.67 -0.31
N LEU A 248 -0.98 6.67 -1.48
CA LEU A 248 -1.62 6.87 -2.77
C LEU A 248 -1.09 5.85 -3.79
N GLY A 249 -1.72 4.68 -3.83
CA GLY A 249 -1.34 3.58 -4.71
C GLY A 249 -0.53 2.46 -4.05
N GLY A 250 -0.38 2.44 -2.72
CA GLY A 250 -0.02 1.20 -2.02
C GLY A 250 -1.19 0.20 -2.01
N LEU A 251 -0.93 -1.08 -1.74
CA LEU A 251 -1.99 -2.12 -1.74
C LEU A 251 -3.19 -1.76 -0.87
N ASP A 252 -2.91 -1.18 0.30
CA ASP A 252 -3.92 -0.81 1.28
C ASP A 252 -4.81 0.35 0.79
N ASP A 253 -4.23 1.34 0.09
CA ASP A 253 -4.97 2.43 -0.55
C ASP A 253 -5.78 1.92 -1.76
N MET A 254 -5.18 1.08 -2.61
CA MET A 254 -5.87 0.52 -3.76
C MET A 254 -7.06 -0.35 -3.35
N ALA A 255 -6.91 -1.18 -2.32
CA ALA A 255 -8.01 -1.99 -1.78
C ALA A 255 -9.13 -1.10 -1.19
N PHE A 256 -8.78 0.01 -0.54
CA PHE A 256 -9.76 1.00 -0.09
C PHE A 256 -10.55 1.59 -1.26
N TRP A 257 -9.87 2.07 -2.31
CA TRP A 257 -10.55 2.61 -3.49
C TRP A 257 -11.39 1.57 -4.23
N SER A 258 -10.97 0.30 -4.25
CA SER A 258 -11.78 -0.81 -4.76
C SER A 258 -13.11 -0.94 -4.00
N THR A 259 -13.12 -0.80 -2.67
CA THR A 259 -14.38 -0.85 -1.91
C THR A 259 -15.30 0.33 -2.23
N ASN A 260 -14.73 1.53 -2.42
CA ASN A 260 -15.51 2.71 -2.81
C ASN A 260 -16.19 2.51 -4.18
N ILE A 261 -15.46 1.99 -5.17
CA ILE A 261 -16.06 1.72 -6.49
C ILE A 261 -17.04 0.55 -6.44
N TYR A 262 -16.91 -0.41 -5.52
CA TYR A 262 -17.92 -1.45 -5.28
C TYR A 262 -19.24 -0.86 -4.81
N HIS A 263 -19.20 0.11 -3.89
CA HIS A 263 -20.39 0.85 -3.45
C HIS A 263 -21.07 1.62 -4.60
N LEU A 264 -20.29 2.25 -5.47
CA LEU A 264 -20.83 2.97 -6.63
C LEU A 264 -21.39 2.00 -7.68
N THR A 265 -20.70 0.88 -7.91
CA THR A 265 -21.13 -0.15 -8.86
C THR A 265 -22.41 -0.82 -8.40
N SER A 266 -22.54 -1.19 -7.12
CA SER A 266 -23.79 -1.73 -6.58
C SER A 266 -24.94 -0.73 -6.69
N PHE A 267 -24.69 0.56 -6.38
CA PHE A 267 -25.69 1.61 -6.55
C PHE A 267 -26.16 1.72 -8.00
N MET A 268 -25.23 1.76 -8.96
CA MET A 268 -25.55 1.85 -10.38
C MET A 268 -26.30 0.61 -10.89
N LEU A 269 -25.97 -0.58 -10.39
CA LEU A 269 -26.67 -1.81 -10.73
C LEU A 269 -28.11 -1.86 -10.19
N GLU A 270 -28.38 -1.25 -9.03
CA GLU A 270 -29.73 -1.23 -8.44
C GLU A 270 -30.60 -0.06 -8.93
N ASN A 271 -30.02 1.14 -9.05
CA ASN A 271 -30.77 2.36 -9.33
C ASN A 271 -30.60 2.87 -10.76
N GLY A 272 -29.61 2.36 -11.50
CA GLY A 272 -29.19 2.92 -12.78
C GLY A 272 -28.22 4.09 -12.61
N THR A 273 -27.87 4.73 -13.73
CA THR A 273 -26.80 5.73 -13.81
C THR A 273 -27.30 7.17 -13.97
N SER A 274 -28.62 7.39 -14.00
CA SER A 274 -29.22 8.71 -14.23
C SER A 274 -28.87 9.75 -13.17
N ASP A 275 -28.67 9.30 -11.92
CA ASP A 275 -28.33 10.15 -10.78
C ASP A 275 -26.81 10.17 -10.50
N CYS A 276 -25.99 9.84 -11.50
CA CYS A 276 -24.53 9.75 -11.37
C CYS A 276 -23.81 10.74 -12.30
N ASN A 277 -22.73 11.34 -11.80
CA ASN A 277 -21.68 11.95 -12.61
C ASN A 277 -20.63 10.88 -12.94
N LEU A 278 -20.39 10.65 -14.23
CA LEU A 278 -19.54 9.57 -14.75
C LEU A 278 -18.36 10.14 -15.55
N PRO A 279 -17.36 10.76 -14.90
CA PRO A 279 -16.12 11.17 -15.58
C PRO A 279 -15.33 9.94 -16.05
N GLU A 280 -14.42 10.14 -17.00
CA GLU A 280 -13.62 9.05 -17.60
C GLU A 280 -12.83 8.24 -16.56
N ASN A 281 -12.24 8.93 -15.58
CA ASN A 281 -11.52 8.28 -14.49
C ASN A 281 -12.51 7.77 -13.41
N PRO A 282 -12.46 6.47 -13.09
CA PRO A 282 -13.38 5.80 -12.18
C PRO A 282 -13.32 6.29 -10.72
N LEU A 283 -12.18 6.82 -10.24
CA LEU A 283 -12.06 7.34 -8.88
C LEU A 283 -12.89 8.60 -8.62
N PHE A 284 -13.35 9.26 -9.69
CA PHE A 284 -14.15 10.49 -9.60
C PHE A 284 -15.64 10.27 -9.89
N ILE A 285 -16.09 9.01 -10.02
CA ILE A 285 -17.50 8.68 -10.11
C ILE A 285 -18.21 9.14 -8.83
N ALA A 286 -19.36 9.79 -8.99
CA ALA A 286 -20.20 10.20 -7.87
C ALA A 286 -21.67 9.95 -8.21
N CYS A 287 -22.40 9.32 -7.30
CA CYS A 287 -23.82 8.99 -7.47
C CYS A 287 -24.65 9.51 -6.29
N GLY A 288 -25.91 9.90 -6.55
CA GLY A 288 -26.84 10.37 -5.52
C GLY A 288 -26.45 11.73 -4.91
N SER A 289 -26.68 11.92 -3.60
CA SER A 289 -26.47 13.19 -2.89
C SER A 289 -25.00 13.52 -2.58
N GLN A 290 -24.05 12.66 -2.93
CA GLN A 290 -22.60 12.89 -2.75
C GLN A 290 -21.97 13.68 -3.92
N GLN A 291 -22.58 14.80 -4.31
CA GLN A 291 -21.96 15.72 -5.28
C GLN A 291 -20.98 16.66 -4.57
N ASN A 292 -19.77 16.18 -4.27
CA ASN A 292 -18.65 17.08 -3.96
C ASN A 292 -17.72 17.14 -5.18
N HIS A 293 -17.59 18.35 -5.73
CA HIS A 293 -16.77 18.65 -6.91
C HIS A 293 -15.28 18.48 -6.62
N THR A 294 -14.65 17.46 -7.21
CA THR A 294 -13.20 17.43 -7.44
C THR A 294 -12.94 17.58 -8.93
N GLN A 295 -12.35 18.72 -9.32
CA GLN A 295 -11.98 19.01 -10.70
C GLN A 295 -10.79 18.14 -11.11
N GLY A 296 -11.03 17.15 -11.97
CA GLY A 296 -9.97 16.38 -12.63
C GLY A 296 -9.27 17.25 -13.69
N SER A 297 -7.94 17.30 -13.64
CA SER A 297 -7.13 17.92 -14.68
C SER A 297 -6.91 16.92 -15.83
N LYS A 298 -7.06 17.38 -17.08
CA LYS A 298 -6.76 16.58 -18.28
C LYS A 298 -5.25 16.62 -18.52
N MET A 299 -4.59 15.46 -18.50
CA MET A 299 -3.21 15.32 -18.99
C MET A 299 -3.14 14.28 -20.12
N GLN A 300 -2.32 14.59 -21.11
CA GLN A 300 -2.23 13.93 -22.42
C GLN A 300 -1.60 12.53 -22.34
N LYS A 301 -2.21 11.55 -23.03
CA LYS A 301 -1.61 10.24 -23.33
C LYS A 301 -0.40 10.42 -24.25
N ASN A 302 0.72 9.77 -23.93
CA ASN A 302 1.86 9.62 -24.83
C ASN A 302 1.96 8.15 -25.22
N ASP A 303 1.49 7.83 -26.43
CA ASP A 303 1.65 6.52 -27.04
C ASP A 303 3.11 6.34 -27.51
N PHE A 304 3.71 5.18 -27.22
CA PHE A 304 4.99 4.81 -27.81
C PHE A 304 4.97 3.35 -28.27
N HIS A 305 4.73 3.16 -29.56
CA HIS A 305 4.73 1.87 -30.23
C HIS A 305 6.15 1.34 -30.48
N ARG A 306 6.31 0.02 -30.35
CA ARG A 306 7.24 -0.73 -31.21
C ARG A 306 6.83 -2.21 -31.32
N ASN A 307 6.66 -2.69 -32.55
CA ASN A 307 6.34 -4.07 -32.88
C ASN A 307 7.50 -5.02 -32.52
N LEU A 308 7.20 -6.11 -31.80
CA LEU A 308 8.05 -7.29 -31.75
C LEU A 308 7.18 -8.55 -31.81
N THR A 309 7.24 -9.23 -32.94
CA THR A 309 6.58 -10.52 -33.18
C THR A 309 7.41 -11.66 -32.58
N THR A 310 6.85 -12.36 -31.61
CA THR A 310 7.26 -13.73 -31.25
C THR A 310 6.03 -14.62 -31.21
N SER A 311 5.99 -15.59 -32.13
CA SER A 311 4.96 -16.61 -32.23
C SER A 311 5.42 -17.85 -31.47
N LEU A 312 4.65 -18.24 -30.45
CA LEU A 312 4.67 -19.58 -29.87
C LEU A 312 3.23 -20.10 -29.90
N THR A 313 2.90 -20.83 -30.96
CA THR A 313 1.67 -21.61 -31.04
C THR A 313 2.05 -23.07 -31.20
N GLU A 314 2.13 -23.78 -30.07
CA GLU A 314 1.88 -25.22 -30.04
C GLU A 314 0.71 -25.48 -29.11
N SER A 315 -0.23 -26.30 -29.58
CA SER A 315 -1.48 -26.66 -28.92
C SER A 315 -1.20 -27.47 -27.66
N VAL A 316 -1.10 -26.79 -26.52
CA VAL A 316 -1.27 -27.41 -25.21
C VAL A 316 -2.73 -27.84 -25.10
N ASP A 317 -2.99 -29.10 -24.70
CA ASP A 317 -4.33 -29.60 -24.40
C ASP A 317 -5.05 -28.61 -23.48
N ARG A 318 -6.03 -27.92 -24.04
CA ARG A 318 -6.70 -26.79 -23.38
C ARG A 318 -7.77 -27.37 -22.45
N ASN A 319 -7.53 -27.28 -21.14
CA ASN A 319 -8.54 -27.55 -20.11
C ASN A 319 -9.59 -26.43 -20.04
N ILE A 320 -10.28 -26.20 -21.16
CA ILE A 320 -11.33 -25.19 -21.32
C ILE A 320 -12.66 -25.91 -21.40
N ASN A 321 -13.58 -25.58 -20.49
CA ASN A 321 -14.94 -26.09 -20.52
C ASN A 321 -15.91 -24.96 -20.89
N TYR A 322 -16.59 -25.11 -22.02
CA TYR A 322 -17.53 -24.11 -22.54
C TYR A 322 -18.89 -24.27 -21.87
N THR A 323 -19.52 -23.14 -21.56
CA THR A 323 -20.90 -23.04 -21.09
C THR A 323 -21.71 -22.22 -22.07
N GLU A 324 -23.02 -22.08 -21.84
CA GLU A 324 -23.87 -21.27 -22.72
C GLU A 324 -23.48 -19.78 -22.73
N ARG A 325 -23.00 -19.24 -21.60
CA ARG A 325 -22.70 -17.81 -21.44
C ARG A 325 -21.21 -17.48 -21.36
N GLY A 326 -20.35 -18.45 -21.06
CA GLY A 326 -18.93 -18.21 -20.84
C GLY A 326 -18.07 -19.46 -20.87
N VAL A 327 -16.86 -19.36 -20.34
CA VAL A 327 -15.89 -20.45 -20.32
C VAL A 327 -15.26 -20.62 -18.94
N PHE A 328 -14.98 -21.87 -18.58
CA PHE A 328 -14.17 -22.22 -17.42
C PHE A 328 -12.76 -22.62 -17.84
N PHE A 329 -11.77 -22.05 -17.15
CA PHE A 329 -10.38 -22.50 -17.21
C PHE A 329 -10.04 -23.30 -15.97
N SER A 330 -9.21 -24.33 -16.11
CA SER A 330 -8.78 -25.15 -14.98
C SER A 330 -7.37 -25.70 -15.17
N VAL A 331 -6.62 -25.81 -14.09
CA VAL A 331 -5.33 -26.51 -14.04
C VAL A 331 -5.53 -27.94 -13.52
N ASN A 332 -4.88 -28.93 -14.16
CA ASN A 332 -4.89 -30.31 -13.67
C ASN A 332 -4.24 -30.42 -12.28
N SER A 333 -4.67 -31.41 -11.49
CA SER A 333 -4.37 -31.65 -10.07
C SER A 333 -2.89 -31.89 -9.70
N TRP A 334 -1.92 -31.58 -10.57
CA TRP A 334 -0.47 -31.73 -10.31
C TRP A 334 0.18 -30.50 -9.64
N THR A 335 -0.57 -29.42 -9.46
CA THR A 335 -0.13 -28.18 -8.78
C THR A 335 -0.28 -28.15 -7.24
N PRO A 336 -1.24 -28.84 -6.56
CA PRO A 336 -1.45 -28.66 -5.13
C PRO A 336 -0.29 -29.17 -4.26
N ASP A 337 0.28 -30.33 -4.60
CA ASP A 337 1.36 -30.94 -3.81
C ASP A 337 2.67 -30.15 -3.94
N SER A 338 2.91 -29.55 -5.12
CA SER A 338 4.04 -28.65 -5.36
C SER A 338 3.91 -27.35 -4.58
N MET A 339 2.74 -26.70 -4.58
CA MET A 339 2.53 -25.41 -3.92
C MET A 339 2.54 -25.53 -2.39
N SER A 340 1.82 -26.51 -1.83
CA SER A 340 1.88 -26.83 -0.39
C SER A 340 3.30 -27.20 0.04
N PHE A 341 4.03 -27.93 -0.80
CA PHE A 341 5.43 -28.26 -0.55
C PHE A 341 6.35 -27.03 -0.64
N ILE A 342 6.17 -26.13 -1.60
CA ILE A 342 6.94 -24.88 -1.71
C ILE A 342 6.69 -23.99 -0.50
N TYR A 343 5.44 -23.80 -0.06
CA TYR A 343 5.13 -23.02 1.14
C TYR A 343 5.68 -23.68 2.41
N LYS A 344 5.53 -25.01 2.57
CA LYS A 344 6.16 -25.74 3.69
C LYS A 344 7.69 -25.72 3.64
N ALA A 345 8.28 -25.73 2.45
CA ALA A 345 9.73 -25.64 2.27
C ALA A 345 10.23 -24.22 2.52
N LEU A 346 9.48 -23.18 2.16
CA LEU A 346 9.76 -21.79 2.49
C LEU A 346 9.63 -21.54 3.99
N GLU A 347 8.54 -22.00 4.61
CA GLU A 347 8.34 -21.95 6.07
C GLU A 347 9.46 -22.69 6.81
N ARG A 348 9.87 -23.86 6.30
CA ARG A 348 11.03 -24.60 6.83
C ARG A 348 12.35 -23.87 6.59
N ASN A 349 12.53 -23.22 5.43
CA ASN A 349 13.74 -22.49 5.09
C ASN A 349 13.87 -21.21 5.93
N ILE A 350 12.78 -20.49 6.16
CA ILE A 350 12.70 -19.36 7.11
C ILE A 350 13.03 -19.88 8.51
N ARG A 351 12.44 -21.00 8.95
CA ARG A 351 12.80 -21.64 10.22
C ARG A 351 14.29 -22.01 10.31
N THR A 352 14.90 -22.49 9.23
CA THR A 352 16.34 -22.84 9.22
C THR A 352 17.24 -21.62 9.04
N MET A 353 16.77 -20.53 8.44
CA MET A 353 17.51 -19.26 8.34
C MET A 353 17.57 -18.55 9.69
N PHE A 354 16.56 -18.76 10.54
CA PHE A 354 16.55 -18.35 11.96
C PHE A 354 17.11 -19.40 12.93
N ILE A 355 17.42 -20.61 12.46
CA ILE A 355 18.07 -21.67 13.25
C ILE A 355 19.35 -22.07 12.50
N GLY A 356 20.32 -21.15 12.50
CA GLY A 356 21.70 -21.51 12.25
C GLY A 356 22.17 -22.41 13.40
N ASP A 357 22.54 -23.64 13.05
CA ASP A 357 23.06 -24.63 13.98
C ASP A 357 24.33 -24.08 14.65
N SER A 358 24.19 -23.68 15.91
CA SER A 358 25.30 -23.56 16.83
C SER A 358 24.86 -24.15 18.17
N GLN A 359 25.51 -25.25 18.56
CA GLN A 359 25.50 -25.75 19.93
C GLN A 359 26.23 -24.76 20.84
N LEU A 360 25.62 -23.61 21.09
CA LEU A 360 26.04 -22.62 22.07
C LEU A 360 24.84 -22.31 22.97
N SER A 361 25.08 -22.33 24.30
CA SER A 361 24.09 -22.33 25.38
C SER A 361 22.79 -21.57 25.06
N GLN A 362 21.64 -22.26 25.10
CA GLN A 362 20.32 -21.63 24.93
C GLN A 362 19.97 -20.73 26.12
N LYS A 363 20.45 -19.49 26.08
CA LYS A 363 19.76 -18.31 26.64
C LYS A 363 18.78 -17.76 25.61
N HIS A 364 18.01 -18.63 24.95
CA HIS A 364 17.06 -18.20 23.93
C HIS A 364 15.65 -18.42 24.49
N VAL A 365 14.88 -17.34 24.56
CA VAL A 365 13.46 -17.41 24.89
C VAL A 365 12.76 -18.07 23.70
N SER A 366 12.30 -19.30 23.87
CA SER A 366 11.71 -20.12 22.80
C SER A 366 10.20 -19.98 22.66
N SER A 367 9.54 -19.40 23.66
CA SER A 367 8.11 -19.08 23.66
C SER A 367 7.87 -17.80 24.46
N PRO A 368 6.99 -16.90 23.99
CA PRO A 368 6.64 -15.71 24.75
C PRO A 368 5.89 -16.09 26.03
N LEU A 369 6.03 -15.28 27.08
CA LEU A 369 5.25 -15.43 28.32
C LEU A 369 3.75 -15.14 28.07
N ALA A 370 3.46 -14.24 27.13
CA ALA A 370 2.12 -13.84 26.72
C ALA A 370 2.15 -13.30 25.28
N SER A 371 1.06 -13.50 24.55
CA SER A 371 0.84 -12.99 23.19
C SER A 371 -0.36 -12.06 23.17
N TYR A 372 -0.14 -10.78 22.87
CA TYR A 372 -1.23 -9.82 22.71
C TYR A 372 -1.50 -9.68 21.22
N PHE A 373 -2.72 -9.99 20.79
CA PHE A 373 -3.05 -10.14 19.37
C PHE A 373 -4.37 -9.48 19.00
N LEU A 374 -4.60 -9.36 17.69
CA LEU A 374 -5.86 -8.95 17.09
C LEU A 374 -6.34 -10.05 16.16
N SER A 375 -7.66 -10.22 16.06
CA SER A 375 -8.29 -11.18 15.15
C SER A 375 -8.50 -10.62 13.74
N PHE A 376 -8.34 -9.31 13.54
CA PHE A 376 -8.52 -8.65 12.25
C PHE A 376 -7.22 -8.65 11.44
N PRO A 377 -7.24 -9.10 10.17
CA PRO A 377 -6.05 -9.09 9.33
C PRO A 377 -5.63 -7.66 9.00
N TYR A 378 -4.37 -7.49 8.60
CA TYR A 378 -3.79 -6.21 8.14
C TYR A 378 -3.78 -5.08 9.19
N ALA A 379 -4.12 -5.36 10.46
CA ALA A 379 -4.21 -4.34 11.51
C ALA A 379 -2.87 -3.67 11.87
N ARG A 380 -1.73 -4.30 11.56
CA ARG A 380 -0.37 -3.80 11.84
C ARG A 380 -0.15 -3.50 13.33
N LEU A 381 -0.67 -4.36 14.21
CA LEU A 381 -0.45 -4.24 15.66
C LEU A 381 1.06 -4.22 15.96
N GLY A 382 1.49 -3.29 16.82
CA GLY A 382 2.89 -3.14 17.19
C GLY A 382 3.66 -2.17 16.32
N TRP A 383 2.99 -1.46 15.40
CA TRP A 383 3.62 -0.45 14.53
C TRP A 383 4.35 0.63 15.33
N ALA A 384 3.73 1.09 16.42
CA ALA A 384 4.32 2.00 17.38
C ALA A 384 3.95 1.51 18.79
N MET A 385 4.91 1.60 19.71
CA MET A 385 4.75 1.15 21.09
C MET A 385 5.44 2.12 22.04
N THR A 386 4.85 2.34 23.20
CA THR A 386 5.47 3.10 24.28
C THR A 386 4.96 2.63 25.64
N SER A 387 5.65 3.03 26.70
CA SER A 387 5.25 2.75 28.09
C SER A 387 5.40 4.00 28.95
N ALA A 388 4.39 4.25 29.77
CA ALA A 388 4.36 5.33 30.75
C ALA A 388 3.31 4.99 31.81
N ASP A 389 3.45 5.55 33.01
CA ASP A 389 2.41 5.47 34.05
C ASP A 389 1.32 6.51 33.77
N LEU A 390 0.31 6.15 32.98
CA LEU A 390 -0.73 7.05 32.48
C LEU A 390 -1.86 7.23 33.50
N ASN A 391 -2.07 6.23 34.36
CA ASN A 391 -3.06 6.25 35.42
C ASN A 391 -2.48 6.75 36.78
N GLN A 392 -1.17 6.98 36.84
CA GLN A 392 -0.41 7.44 38.01
C GLN A 392 -0.51 6.49 39.22
N ASP A 393 -0.57 5.18 38.98
CA ASP A 393 -0.62 4.16 40.02
C ASP A 393 0.77 3.68 40.48
N GLY A 394 1.84 4.17 39.85
CA GLY A 394 3.23 3.80 40.14
C GLY A 394 3.75 2.65 39.28
N HIS A 395 2.95 2.11 38.37
CA HIS A 395 3.32 1.04 37.45
C HIS A 395 3.34 1.55 36.00
N GLY A 396 4.25 1.00 35.19
CA GLY A 396 4.29 1.35 33.77
C GLY A 396 3.13 0.71 33.02
N ASP A 397 2.35 1.52 32.31
CA ASP A 397 1.32 1.06 31.39
C ASP A 397 1.91 0.82 30.00
N PHE A 398 1.23 0.03 29.19
CA PHE A 398 1.64 -0.28 27.83
C PHE A 398 0.65 0.27 26.81
N VAL A 399 1.17 1.01 25.83
CA VAL A 399 0.41 1.59 24.73
C VAL A 399 0.93 1.01 23.43
N VAL A 400 0.03 0.47 22.61
CA VAL A 400 0.38 -0.12 21.31
C VAL A 400 -0.57 0.33 20.22
N GLY A 401 -0.01 0.74 19.08
CA GLY A 401 -0.73 1.15 17.89
C GLY A 401 -0.95 0.03 16.88
N ALA A 402 -2.06 0.11 16.16
CA ALA A 402 -2.46 -0.74 15.05
C ALA A 402 -3.04 0.16 13.93
N PRO A 403 -2.19 0.89 13.17
CA PRO A 403 -2.65 1.89 12.21
C PRO A 403 -3.43 1.30 11.03
N GLY A 404 -3.16 0.03 10.67
CA GLY A 404 -3.89 -0.68 9.63
C GLY A 404 -5.23 -1.25 10.10
N TYR A 405 -5.66 -0.99 11.33
CA TYR A 405 -6.92 -1.55 11.83
C TYR A 405 -8.09 -1.06 10.98
N SER A 406 -8.87 -2.04 10.51
CA SER A 406 -10.07 -1.87 9.71
C SER A 406 -11.22 -2.64 10.33
N ARG A 407 -12.44 -2.18 10.11
CA ARG A 407 -13.68 -2.89 10.41
C ARG A 407 -14.65 -2.74 9.24
N PRO A 408 -15.70 -3.58 9.12
CA PRO A 408 -16.67 -3.43 8.04
C PRO A 408 -17.15 -1.98 7.92
N GLY A 409 -17.10 -1.44 6.69
CA GLY A 409 -17.52 -0.07 6.37
C GLY A 409 -16.55 1.04 6.76
N HIS A 410 -15.43 0.71 7.43
CA HIS A 410 -14.43 1.66 7.90
C HIS A 410 -13.01 1.08 7.77
N ILE A 411 -12.29 1.52 6.74
CA ILE A 411 -10.98 0.98 6.37
C ILE A 411 -9.88 1.89 6.90
N HIS A 412 -8.82 1.29 7.46
CA HIS A 412 -7.63 1.97 7.99
C HIS A 412 -7.95 3.14 8.92
N ILE A 413 -8.96 2.95 9.79
CA ILE A 413 -9.25 3.91 10.86
C ILE A 413 -8.11 3.97 11.88
N GLY A 414 -7.40 2.85 12.03
CA GLY A 414 -6.33 2.72 13.01
C GLY A 414 -6.87 2.67 14.44
N ARG A 415 -6.13 1.97 15.30
CA ARG A 415 -6.43 1.87 16.74
C ARG A 415 -5.20 2.05 17.60
N VAL A 416 -5.43 2.49 18.83
CA VAL A 416 -4.44 2.46 19.91
C VAL A 416 -5.05 1.70 21.09
N TYR A 417 -4.32 0.74 21.62
CA TYR A 417 -4.70 -0.08 22.76
C TYR A 417 -3.86 0.31 23.96
N LEU A 418 -4.53 0.47 25.11
CA LEU A 418 -3.90 0.76 26.38
C LEU A 418 -4.15 -0.40 27.34
N ILE A 419 -3.06 -0.89 27.93
CA ILE A 419 -3.06 -1.97 28.91
C ILE A 419 -2.39 -1.44 30.17
N TYR A 420 -3.16 -1.34 31.25
CA TYR A 420 -2.63 -0.87 32.53
C TYR A 420 -1.74 -1.95 33.17
N GLY A 421 -0.60 -1.49 33.70
CA GLY A 421 0.26 -2.31 34.54
C GLY A 421 -0.32 -2.50 35.94
N ASN A 422 0.29 -3.39 36.72
CA ASN A 422 0.06 -3.48 38.16
C ASN A 422 1.33 -4.02 38.86
N ASP A 423 1.23 -4.35 40.14
CA ASP A 423 2.32 -4.94 40.95
C ASP A 423 2.97 -6.20 40.34
N LEU A 424 2.23 -6.95 39.52
CA LEU A 424 2.69 -8.15 38.81
C LEU A 424 3.16 -7.86 37.38
N GLY A 425 3.10 -6.61 36.93
CA GLY A 425 3.39 -6.18 35.57
C GLY A 425 2.18 -6.30 34.63
N LEU A 426 2.45 -6.45 33.34
CA LEU A 426 1.40 -6.72 32.35
C LEU A 426 0.86 -8.16 32.50
N PRO A 427 -0.42 -8.42 32.13
CA PRO A 427 -1.01 -9.75 32.26
C PRO A 427 -0.18 -10.84 31.53
N PRO A 428 0.31 -11.89 32.23
CA PRO A 428 1.11 -12.96 31.63
C PRO A 428 0.22 -14.03 30.98
N VAL A 429 -0.76 -13.60 30.20
CA VAL A 429 -1.73 -14.44 29.48
C VAL A 429 -1.94 -13.89 28.09
N ASP A 430 -2.30 -14.75 27.14
CA ASP A 430 -2.66 -14.29 25.80
C ASP A 430 -3.93 -13.42 25.88
N LEU A 431 -3.90 -12.26 25.22
CA LEU A 431 -4.99 -11.27 25.25
C LEU A 431 -5.44 -10.91 23.84
N ASP A 432 -6.75 -11.01 23.59
CA ASP A 432 -7.38 -10.39 22.42
C ASP A 432 -7.65 -8.91 22.73
N LEU A 433 -6.83 -8.03 22.17
CA LEU A 433 -6.85 -6.61 22.55
C LEU A 433 -8.16 -5.90 22.16
N ASP A 434 -8.92 -6.42 21.19
CA ASP A 434 -10.24 -5.87 20.85
C ASP A 434 -11.30 -6.13 21.92
N LYS A 435 -11.06 -7.11 22.79
CA LYS A 435 -11.99 -7.50 23.87
C LYS A 435 -11.48 -7.12 25.24
N GLU A 436 -10.15 -7.15 25.42
CA GLU A 436 -9.53 -7.19 26.75
C GLU A 436 -8.66 -5.96 27.05
N ALA A 437 -8.37 -5.10 26.07
CA ALA A 437 -7.65 -3.86 26.35
C ALA A 437 -8.44 -2.96 27.31
N HIS A 438 -7.74 -2.31 28.24
CA HIS A 438 -8.37 -1.43 29.22
C HIS A 438 -8.97 -0.21 28.55
N ARG A 439 -8.32 0.33 27.51
CA ARG A 439 -8.88 1.37 26.62
C ARG A 439 -8.51 1.09 25.17
N ILE A 440 -9.43 1.46 24.29
CA ILE A 440 -9.27 1.43 22.84
C ILE A 440 -9.58 2.83 22.34
N LEU A 441 -8.66 3.42 21.58
CA LEU A 441 -8.83 4.69 20.90
C LEU A 441 -8.89 4.45 19.40
N GLU A 442 -9.76 5.15 18.69
CA GLU A 442 -9.90 5.07 17.23
C GLU A 442 -9.52 6.41 16.59
N GLY A 443 -8.74 6.36 15.52
CA GLY A 443 -8.48 7.52 14.67
C GLY A 443 -9.54 7.63 13.58
N PHE A 444 -9.94 8.84 13.21
CA PHE A 444 -10.86 9.03 12.07
C PHE A 444 -10.35 10.03 11.03
N GLN A 445 -9.28 10.77 11.35
CA GLN A 445 -8.69 11.80 10.50
C GLN A 445 -7.19 11.93 10.80
N GLY A 446 -6.41 12.36 9.81
CA GLY A 446 -5.00 12.71 9.95
C GLY A 446 -4.83 13.94 10.85
N ALA A 447 -4.63 13.67 12.14
CA ALA A 447 -4.52 14.66 13.20
C ALA A 447 -3.69 14.07 14.35
N VAL A 448 -3.18 14.95 15.21
CA VAL A 448 -2.55 14.55 16.47
C VAL A 448 -3.53 14.76 17.60
N TYR A 449 -3.77 13.68 18.36
CA TYR A 449 -4.69 13.65 19.49
C TYR A 449 -3.89 13.56 20.79
N VAL A 450 -4.05 14.54 21.67
CA VAL A 450 -3.39 14.58 22.98
C VAL A 450 -4.40 14.23 24.05
N TYR A 451 -4.07 13.22 24.87
CA TYR A 451 -4.85 12.80 26.03
C TYR A 451 -4.02 13.04 27.27
N PHE A 452 -4.60 13.71 28.27
CA PHE A 452 -3.92 13.92 29.54
C PHE A 452 -4.09 12.71 30.45
N GLY A 453 -2.98 12.29 31.07
CA GLY A 453 -3.00 11.30 32.15
C GLY A 453 -3.80 11.81 33.36
N SER A 454 -4.32 10.89 34.19
CA SER A 454 -5.21 11.26 35.28
C SER A 454 -4.91 10.48 36.56
N LYS A 455 -4.66 11.21 37.66
CA LYS A 455 -4.55 10.66 39.03
C LYS A 455 -5.80 9.93 39.52
N GLN A 456 -6.94 10.13 38.87
CA GLN A 456 -8.21 9.49 39.22
C GLN A 456 -8.40 8.16 38.46
N GLY A 457 -7.36 7.69 37.75
CA GLY A 457 -7.32 6.39 37.05
C GLY A 457 -8.16 6.31 35.78
N ARG A 458 -8.79 7.41 35.35
CA ARG A 458 -9.60 7.45 34.12
C ARG A 458 -9.12 8.54 33.19
N MET A 459 -8.42 8.12 32.13
CA MET A 459 -8.17 8.95 30.94
C MET A 459 -9.50 9.32 30.27
N SER A 460 -9.57 10.53 29.71
CA SER A 460 -10.75 11.04 29.01
C SER A 460 -11.11 10.16 27.81
N SER A 461 -12.41 9.99 27.53
CA SER A 461 -12.88 9.28 26.32
C SER A 461 -12.70 10.11 25.04
N SER A 462 -12.55 11.42 25.16
CA SER A 462 -12.24 12.33 24.05
C SER A 462 -10.87 12.97 24.24
N PRO A 463 -10.14 13.30 23.17
CA PRO A 463 -8.86 13.99 23.28
C PRO A 463 -9.01 15.35 24.00
N ASN A 464 -8.02 15.71 24.82
CA ASN A 464 -7.92 17.01 25.47
C ASN A 464 -7.46 18.09 24.48
N VAL A 465 -6.57 17.74 23.55
CA VAL A 465 -6.16 18.63 22.45
C VAL A 465 -6.21 17.87 21.14
N THR A 466 -6.70 18.51 20.08
CA THR A 466 -6.64 17.97 18.72
C THR A 466 -5.94 18.96 17.83
N ILE A 467 -4.87 18.53 17.16
CA ILE A 467 -4.09 19.33 16.22
C ILE A 467 -4.34 18.77 14.82
N SER A 468 -4.89 19.58 13.93
CA SER A 468 -5.21 19.18 12.56
C SER A 468 -4.37 19.92 11.52
N CYS A 469 -4.32 19.37 10.32
CA CYS A 469 -3.70 20.00 9.16
C CYS A 469 -4.71 20.09 8.01
N GLN A 470 -4.75 21.23 7.33
CA GLN A 470 -5.70 21.47 6.23
C GLN A 470 -5.14 21.05 4.86
N ASP A 471 -3.82 20.93 4.75
CA ASP A 471 -3.18 20.51 3.50
C ASP A 471 -3.59 19.08 3.12
N ILE A 472 -3.89 18.90 1.84
CA ILE A 472 -4.08 17.57 1.27
C ILE A 472 -2.75 16.81 1.39
N TYR A 473 -2.81 15.55 1.81
CA TYR A 473 -1.64 14.68 2.07
C TYR A 473 -0.74 15.11 3.22
N CYS A 474 -1.23 15.94 4.15
CA CYS A 474 -0.39 16.45 5.23
C CYS A 474 0.15 15.40 6.20
N ASN A 475 -0.46 14.21 6.28
CA ASN A 475 -0.02 13.08 7.11
C ASN A 475 0.49 13.46 8.52
N LEU A 476 -0.16 14.46 9.13
CA LEU A 476 0.25 15.05 10.40
C LEU A 476 0.30 13.99 11.50
N GLY A 477 1.42 13.93 12.22
CA GLY A 477 1.62 12.93 13.28
C GLY A 477 2.33 11.66 12.82
N TRP A 478 2.93 11.63 11.63
CA TRP A 478 3.79 10.52 11.18
C TRP A 478 4.88 10.18 12.18
N SER A 479 5.55 11.21 12.71
CA SER A 479 6.51 11.09 13.80
C SER A 479 6.17 12.10 14.91
N LEU A 480 6.35 11.68 16.15
CA LEU A 480 6.08 12.48 17.35
C LEU A 480 7.29 12.42 18.28
N LEU A 481 7.61 13.55 18.90
CA LEU A 481 8.69 13.67 19.88
C LEU A 481 8.26 14.63 20.99
N ALA A 482 8.50 14.23 22.25
CA ALA A 482 8.43 15.11 23.39
C ALA A 482 9.85 15.59 23.74
N ALA A 483 10.10 16.90 23.71
CA ALA A 483 11.38 17.49 24.05
C ALA A 483 11.23 18.97 24.42
N ASP A 484 11.99 19.46 25.40
CA ASP A 484 12.04 20.89 25.75
C ASP A 484 12.73 21.67 24.62
N VAL A 485 11.98 22.19 23.66
CA VAL A 485 12.55 22.91 22.50
C VAL A 485 12.57 24.42 22.71
N ASN A 486 11.84 24.94 23.69
CA ASN A 486 11.84 26.36 24.02
C ASN A 486 12.82 26.73 25.16
N GLY A 487 13.40 25.75 25.85
CA GLY A 487 14.37 25.89 26.92
C GLY A 487 13.77 26.21 28.30
N ASP A 488 12.49 25.91 28.52
CA ASP A 488 11.79 26.19 29.78
C ASP A 488 11.80 25.03 30.79
N SER A 489 12.53 23.95 30.48
CA SER A 489 12.63 22.70 31.24
C SER A 489 11.37 21.81 31.23
N GLU A 490 10.33 22.17 30.50
CA GLU A 490 9.15 21.34 30.29
C GLU A 490 9.15 20.74 28.86
N PRO A 491 8.79 19.45 28.66
CA PRO A 491 8.76 18.87 27.32
C PRO A 491 7.65 19.47 26.45
N ASP A 492 8.03 19.96 25.28
CA ASP A 492 7.13 20.40 24.23
C ASP A 492 6.79 19.28 23.25
N LEU A 493 5.76 19.47 22.43
CA LEU A 493 5.35 18.51 21.41
C LEU A 493 5.91 18.89 20.03
N VAL A 494 6.76 18.04 19.47
CA VAL A 494 7.28 18.15 18.09
C VAL A 494 6.60 17.10 17.20
N ILE A 495 6.13 17.53 16.03
CA ILE A 495 5.34 16.73 15.10
C ILE A 495 5.99 16.79 13.72
N GLY A 496 6.26 15.62 13.15
CA GLY A 496 6.78 15.47 11.78
C GLY A 496 5.69 15.01 10.80
N SER A 497 5.84 15.42 9.55
CA SER A 497 4.84 15.21 8.49
C SER A 497 5.53 15.12 7.13
N PRO A 498 6.17 14.00 6.80
CA PRO A 498 7.05 13.87 5.65
C PRO A 498 6.36 13.94 4.28
N PHE A 499 5.07 13.61 4.18
CA PHE A 499 4.33 13.65 2.92
C PHE A 499 3.60 14.98 2.71
N ALA A 500 3.61 15.86 3.72
CA ALA A 500 3.03 17.18 3.59
C ALA A 500 3.67 17.98 2.42
N PRO A 501 2.87 18.79 1.70
CA PRO A 501 3.37 19.56 0.57
C PRO A 501 4.57 20.45 0.93
N GLY A 502 4.49 21.20 2.05
CA GLY A 502 5.59 22.05 2.51
C GLY A 502 6.05 23.10 1.48
N GLY A 503 5.15 23.53 0.58
CA GLY A 503 5.50 24.41 -0.56
C GLY A 503 6.08 23.67 -1.77
N GLY A 504 5.81 22.37 -1.91
CA GLY A 504 6.18 21.52 -3.03
C GLY A 504 5.44 20.18 -2.96
N ARG A 505 6.03 19.11 -3.49
CA ARG A 505 5.46 17.75 -3.40
C ARG A 505 6.21 16.96 -2.34
N GLN A 506 5.54 16.56 -1.27
CA GLN A 506 6.13 15.75 -0.19
C GLN A 506 7.48 16.29 0.28
N LYS A 507 7.61 17.62 0.41
CA LYS A 507 8.80 18.23 0.99
C LYS A 507 8.89 17.89 2.46
N GLY A 508 7.73 17.80 3.11
CA GLY A 508 7.59 17.53 4.51
C GLY A 508 7.66 18.79 5.38
N ILE A 509 7.03 18.72 6.55
CA ILE A 509 7.04 19.78 7.56
C ILE A 509 7.38 19.19 8.94
N VAL A 510 8.02 20.00 9.78
CA VAL A 510 8.15 19.75 11.22
C VAL A 510 7.65 20.98 11.97
N ALA A 511 6.77 20.75 12.93
CA ALA A 511 6.14 21.78 13.74
C ALA A 511 6.31 21.47 15.23
N ALA A 512 6.55 22.48 16.06
CA ALA A 512 6.62 22.35 17.51
C ALA A 512 5.59 23.25 18.20
N PHE A 513 4.91 22.66 19.18
CA PHE A 513 3.91 23.29 20.04
C PHE A 513 4.47 23.35 21.45
N TYR A 514 4.68 24.55 21.96
CA TYR A 514 5.22 24.74 23.29
C TYR A 514 4.18 24.36 24.33
N SER A 515 4.62 23.63 25.34
CA SER A 515 3.83 23.28 26.50
C SER A 515 3.66 24.52 27.40
N GLY A 516 2.59 24.56 28.19
CA GLY A 516 2.38 25.68 29.10
C GLY A 516 1.03 25.64 29.82
N PRO A 517 0.91 26.38 30.94
CA PRO A 517 -0.29 26.37 31.78
C PRO A 517 -1.51 27.04 31.12
N SER A 518 -1.33 27.70 29.98
CA SER A 518 -2.36 28.41 29.24
C SER A 518 -3.15 27.55 28.26
N LEU A 519 -2.73 26.30 27.99
CA LEU A 519 -3.46 25.39 27.11
C LEU A 519 -4.72 24.89 27.82
N SER A 520 -5.87 25.04 27.17
CA SER A 520 -7.17 24.70 27.76
C SER A 520 -7.49 23.21 27.62
N ASP A 521 -8.18 22.65 28.62
CA ASP A 521 -8.81 21.34 28.48
C ASP A 521 -9.88 21.41 27.39
N LYS A 522 -9.64 20.81 26.22
CA LYS A 522 -10.46 20.77 24.99
C LYS A 522 -10.14 21.83 23.95
N GLU A 523 -8.86 21.96 23.61
CA GLU A 523 -8.39 22.86 22.57
C GLU A 523 -8.36 22.19 21.18
N LYS A 524 -8.72 22.95 20.14
CA LYS A 524 -8.58 22.53 18.74
C LYS A 524 -7.60 23.47 18.06
N LEU A 525 -6.45 22.94 17.68
CA LEU A 525 -5.36 23.66 17.04
C LEU A 525 -5.21 23.20 15.59
N ASN A 526 -4.55 24.06 14.83
CA ASN A 526 -4.17 23.82 13.45
C ASN A 526 -2.63 23.90 13.37
N VAL A 527 -1.98 23.16 12.47
CA VAL A 527 -0.50 23.10 12.40
C VAL A 527 0.14 24.49 12.23
N GLU A 528 -0.59 25.42 11.61
CA GLU A 528 -0.26 26.83 11.39
C GLU A 528 -0.15 27.64 12.69
N ALA A 529 -0.73 27.14 13.79
CA ALA A 529 -0.64 27.75 15.12
C ALA A 529 0.63 27.32 15.88
N ALA A 530 1.47 26.45 15.30
CA ALA A 530 2.70 26.00 15.94
C ALA A 530 3.64 27.18 16.27
N ASN A 531 4.30 27.11 17.43
CA ASN A 531 5.23 28.14 17.87
C ASN A 531 6.52 28.16 17.05
N TRP A 532 6.89 27.02 16.48
CA TRP A 532 8.03 26.87 15.59
C TRP A 532 7.69 25.91 14.45
N THR A 533 8.12 26.22 13.23
CA THR A 533 7.88 25.37 12.06
C THR A 533 8.99 25.51 11.05
N VAL A 534 9.42 24.38 10.50
CA VAL A 534 10.39 24.28 9.39
C VAL A 534 9.85 23.36 8.30
N ARG A 535 10.24 23.64 7.05
CA ARG A 535 9.79 22.91 5.85
C ARG A 535 11.00 22.29 5.16
N GLY A 536 10.80 21.12 4.55
CA GLY A 536 11.84 20.47 3.76
C GLY A 536 12.26 21.30 2.55
N GLU A 537 13.52 21.13 2.14
CA GLU A 537 14.12 21.92 1.05
C GLU A 537 13.73 21.41 -0.35
N GLU A 538 13.54 20.10 -0.49
CA GLU A 538 13.39 19.41 -1.78
C GLU A 538 12.13 18.53 -1.85
N ASP A 539 11.53 18.47 -3.04
CA ASP A 539 10.41 17.58 -3.33
C ASP A 539 10.80 16.12 -3.03
N PHE A 540 9.87 15.38 -2.42
CA PHE A 540 10.02 13.97 -2.06
C PHE A 540 11.20 13.66 -1.14
N SER A 541 11.73 14.64 -0.41
CA SER A 541 12.81 14.43 0.56
C SER A 541 12.33 13.85 1.90
N TRP A 542 11.02 13.85 2.13
CA TRP A 542 10.37 13.31 3.33
C TRP A 542 10.95 13.87 4.62
N PHE A 543 11.16 15.19 4.65
CA PHE A 543 11.65 15.86 5.84
C PHE A 543 10.66 15.73 7.00
N GLY A 544 11.14 15.32 8.17
CA GLY A 544 10.29 15.01 9.32
C GLY A 544 9.90 13.53 9.42
N TYR A 545 10.52 12.66 8.62
CA TYR A 545 10.28 11.20 8.68
C TYR A 545 10.65 10.62 10.04
N SER A 546 11.77 11.08 10.62
CA SER A 546 12.21 10.71 11.97
C SER A 546 12.60 11.96 12.76
N LEU A 547 12.39 11.91 14.07
CA LEU A 547 12.69 13.00 15.00
C LEU A 547 13.48 12.45 16.19
N HIS A 548 14.44 13.22 16.68
CA HIS A 548 15.15 12.90 17.92
C HIS A 548 15.62 14.16 18.64
N GLY A 549 15.42 14.22 19.95
CA GLY A 549 15.88 15.31 20.81
C GLY A 549 17.06 14.87 21.67
N VAL A 550 18.09 15.69 21.77
CA VAL A 550 19.23 15.44 22.66
C VAL A 550 19.76 16.74 23.25
N THR A 551 20.07 16.75 24.55
CA THR A 551 20.68 17.92 25.18
C THR A 551 22.18 17.97 24.85
N VAL A 552 22.62 19.11 24.31
CA VAL A 552 24.02 19.43 24.00
C VAL A 552 24.30 20.83 24.54
N ASP A 553 25.33 20.97 25.38
CA ASP A 553 25.72 22.24 26.01
C ASP A 553 24.56 22.98 26.71
N ASN A 554 23.75 22.23 27.46
CA ASN A 554 22.57 22.74 28.17
C ASN A 554 21.48 23.36 27.27
N ARG A 555 21.44 22.96 25.99
CA ARG A 555 20.38 23.30 25.04
C ARG A 555 19.87 22.05 24.35
N THR A 556 18.60 22.05 23.96
CA THR A 556 18.04 20.95 23.17
C THR A 556 18.44 21.09 21.71
N LEU A 557 19.16 20.08 21.22
CA LEU A 557 19.40 19.85 19.81
C LEU A 557 18.28 18.96 19.27
N LEU A 558 17.48 19.51 18.36
CA LEU A 558 16.47 18.76 17.62
C LEU A 558 17.07 18.23 16.32
N LEU A 559 17.01 16.92 16.12
CA LEU A 559 17.44 16.24 14.91
C LEU A 559 16.22 15.83 14.09
N VAL A 560 16.28 16.10 12.79
CA VAL A 560 15.20 15.78 11.84
C VAL A 560 15.75 14.97 10.68
N GLY A 561 15.18 13.79 10.44
CA GLY A 561 15.52 12.92 9.33
C GLY A 561 14.76 13.24 8.04
N SER A 562 15.42 13.01 6.91
CA SER A 562 14.92 13.22 5.54
C SER A 562 15.52 12.11 4.65
N PRO A 563 15.02 10.87 4.76
CA PRO A 563 15.70 9.68 4.24
C PRO A 563 15.78 9.62 2.71
N THR A 564 14.84 10.24 2.01
CA THR A 564 14.81 10.26 0.53
C THR A 564 15.46 11.52 -0.06
N TRP A 565 16.11 12.33 0.77
CA TRP A 565 16.91 13.46 0.29
C TRP A 565 17.98 13.00 -0.71
N LYS A 566 18.16 13.80 -1.77
CA LYS A 566 19.09 13.56 -2.87
C LYS A 566 20.05 14.73 -3.01
N ASN A 567 21.26 14.47 -3.50
CA ASN A 567 22.23 15.53 -3.73
C ASN A 567 22.02 16.15 -5.12
N ALA A 568 21.08 17.09 -5.23
CA ALA A 568 20.86 17.85 -6.45
C ALA A 568 21.83 19.04 -6.52
N SER A 569 22.90 18.94 -7.31
CA SER A 569 23.72 20.12 -7.60
C SER A 569 22.92 21.08 -8.50
N ARG A 570 22.78 22.35 -8.12
CA ARG A 570 22.09 23.38 -8.95
C ARG A 570 22.65 23.50 -10.38
N LEU A 571 23.90 23.09 -10.61
CA LEU A 571 24.51 23.01 -11.96
C LEU A 571 24.20 21.70 -12.70
N GLY A 572 23.93 20.59 -12.00
CA GLY A 572 23.61 19.28 -12.60
C GLY A 572 22.32 19.30 -13.40
N HIS A 573 21.32 20.06 -12.92
CA HIS A 573 20.05 20.30 -13.64
C HIS A 573 20.23 21.07 -14.96
N LEU A 574 21.27 21.91 -15.07
CA LEU A 574 21.60 22.69 -16.27
C LEU A 574 22.49 21.93 -17.27
N LEU A 575 23.20 20.89 -16.80
CA LEU A 575 24.25 20.20 -17.57
C LEU A 575 24.00 18.70 -17.79
N HIS A 576 22.89 18.13 -17.32
CA HIS A 576 22.61 16.67 -17.40
C HIS A 576 23.79 15.81 -16.91
N ILE A 577 24.44 16.21 -15.82
CA ILE A 577 25.57 15.46 -15.25
C ILE A 577 25.01 14.24 -14.50
N ARG A 578 25.42 13.04 -14.95
CA ARG A 578 24.96 11.69 -14.50
C ARG A 578 25.36 11.28 -13.07
N ASP A 579 25.82 12.20 -12.21
CA ASP A 579 26.42 11.88 -10.91
C ASP A 579 25.48 12.13 -9.70
N GLU A 580 24.18 12.35 -9.94
CA GLU A 580 23.21 12.44 -8.84
C GLU A 580 23.08 11.08 -8.15
N LYS A 581 23.42 11.01 -6.86
CA LYS A 581 23.15 9.83 -6.05
C LYS A 581 21.76 9.96 -5.43
N LYS A 582 20.94 8.93 -5.62
CA LYS A 582 19.53 8.85 -5.22
C LYS A 582 19.38 8.47 -3.76
N SER A 583 18.31 8.93 -3.09
CA SER A 583 17.88 8.49 -1.77
C SER A 583 19.05 8.28 -0.79
N LEU A 584 19.96 9.26 -0.74
CA LEU A 584 21.14 9.24 0.15
C LEU A 584 20.69 9.34 1.60
N GLY A 585 19.70 10.20 1.81
CA GLY A 585 19.22 10.59 3.12
C GLY A 585 20.07 11.68 3.77
N ARG A 586 19.41 12.48 4.60
CA ARG A 586 20.02 13.59 5.34
C ARG A 586 19.38 13.74 6.72
N VAL A 587 20.19 14.14 7.69
CA VAL A 587 19.76 14.59 9.02
C VAL A 587 20.10 16.06 9.19
N TYR A 588 19.16 16.83 9.71
CA TYR A 588 19.31 18.26 10.00
C TYR A 588 19.32 18.47 11.51
N GLY A 589 20.27 19.25 12.02
CA GLY A 589 20.32 19.63 13.43
C GLY A 589 19.85 21.07 13.64
N TYR A 590 18.87 21.27 14.51
CA TYR A 590 18.30 22.58 14.85
C TYR A 590 18.47 22.87 16.33
N PHE A 591 18.69 24.15 16.63
CA PHE A 591 18.50 24.71 17.96
C PHE A 591 17.34 25.70 17.88
N PRO A 592 16.10 25.26 18.16
CA PRO A 592 14.95 26.14 18.14
C PRO A 592 15.15 27.35 19.10
N PRO A 593 14.52 28.50 18.80
CA PRO A 593 13.56 28.74 17.71
C PRO A 593 14.21 29.05 16.36
N ASN A 594 15.53 28.86 16.17
CA ASN A 594 16.16 29.11 14.87
C ASN A 594 15.59 28.19 13.79
N GLY A 595 15.07 28.76 12.69
CA GLY A 595 14.54 28.03 11.55
C GLY A 595 15.61 27.53 10.57
N GLN A 596 16.86 27.97 10.72
CA GLN A 596 17.98 27.49 9.91
C GLN A 596 18.72 26.36 10.64
N SER A 597 19.02 25.27 9.93
CA SER A 597 19.78 24.16 10.49
C SER A 597 21.20 24.60 10.86
N TRP A 598 21.66 24.21 12.04
CA TRP A 598 23.02 24.42 12.52
C TRP A 598 24.04 23.56 11.77
N PHE A 599 23.68 22.32 11.47
CA PHE A 599 24.47 21.40 10.66
C PHE A 599 23.58 20.41 9.93
N THR A 600 24.18 19.72 8.95
CA THR A 600 23.56 18.60 8.24
C THR A 600 24.52 17.42 8.16
N ILE A 601 23.99 16.19 8.32
CA ILE A 601 24.71 14.94 8.05
C ILE A 601 24.06 14.31 6.83
N SER A 602 24.82 14.03 5.76
CA SER A 602 24.27 13.45 4.53
C SER A 602 24.88 12.07 4.30
N GLY A 603 24.07 11.13 3.79
CA GLY A 603 24.57 9.85 3.30
C GLY A 603 25.44 10.03 2.05
N ASP A 604 26.32 9.07 1.81
CA ASP A 604 27.22 9.03 0.66
C ASP A 604 26.93 7.86 -0.30
N LYS A 605 26.06 6.94 0.15
CA LYS A 605 25.70 5.70 -0.52
C LYS A 605 24.30 5.81 -1.12
N ALA A 606 24.21 5.62 -2.44
CA ALA A 606 22.94 5.67 -3.15
C ALA A 606 21.96 4.66 -2.56
N MET A 607 20.70 5.03 -2.43
CA MET A 607 19.66 4.24 -1.80
C MET A 607 19.88 3.92 -0.33
N GLY A 608 20.84 4.54 0.37
CA GLY A 608 21.14 4.22 1.78
C GLY A 608 20.13 4.78 2.78
N LYS A 609 19.30 5.75 2.39
CA LYS A 609 18.25 6.36 3.23
C LYS A 609 18.72 6.74 4.64
N LEU A 610 19.86 7.41 4.73
CA LEU A 610 20.39 7.89 6.01
C LEU A 610 19.39 8.82 6.70
N GLY A 611 19.11 8.57 7.98
CA GLY A 611 18.15 9.34 8.76
C GLY A 611 16.74 8.73 8.79
N THR A 612 16.55 7.48 8.34
CA THR A 612 15.28 6.75 8.56
C THR A 612 14.99 6.55 10.05
N SER A 613 16.02 6.40 10.88
CA SER A 613 15.89 6.35 12.35
C SER A 613 17.02 7.13 13.03
N LEU A 614 16.73 7.65 14.21
CA LEU A 614 17.63 8.48 14.99
C LEU A 614 17.57 8.05 16.47
N SER A 615 18.72 8.02 17.12
CA SER A 615 18.83 7.77 18.56
C SER A 615 20.13 8.33 19.09
N SER A 616 20.21 8.64 20.38
CA SER A 616 21.46 9.08 21.01
C SER A 616 21.61 8.42 22.37
N GLY A 617 22.86 8.26 22.81
CA GLY A 617 23.15 7.73 24.13
C GLY A 617 24.62 7.87 24.48
N HIS A 618 25.03 7.15 25.52
CA HIS A 618 26.42 7.07 25.92
C HIS A 618 26.96 5.68 25.62
N VAL A 619 28.08 5.62 24.92
CA VAL A 619 28.77 4.36 24.60
C VAL A 619 30.19 4.42 25.10
N LEU A 620 30.68 3.31 25.67
CA LEU A 620 32.05 3.19 26.10
C LEU A 620 32.95 3.01 24.86
N MET A 621 33.70 4.05 24.51
CA MET A 621 34.67 4.02 23.41
C MET A 621 36.07 4.18 23.97
N ASN A 622 36.93 3.16 23.80
CA ASN A 622 38.30 3.14 24.32
C ASN A 622 38.40 3.46 25.82
N GLY A 623 37.45 2.96 26.62
CA GLY A 623 37.41 3.19 28.07
C GLY A 623 36.86 4.54 28.51
N THR A 624 36.46 5.41 27.57
CA THR A 624 35.83 6.70 27.86
C THR A 624 34.35 6.65 27.49
N LEU A 625 33.49 7.04 28.43
CA LEU A 625 32.07 7.18 28.17
C LEU A 625 31.86 8.38 27.25
N THR A 626 31.43 8.12 26.02
CA THR A 626 31.31 9.13 24.96
C THR A 626 29.84 9.25 24.57
N GLN A 627 29.32 10.48 24.50
CA GLN A 627 28.00 10.74 23.96
C GLN A 627 28.05 10.54 22.44
N VAL A 628 27.14 9.72 21.92
CA VAL A 628 27.09 9.36 20.50
C VAL A 628 25.70 9.60 19.92
N LEU A 629 25.69 9.93 18.63
CA LEU A 629 24.50 9.93 17.79
C LEU A 629 24.51 8.65 16.92
N LEU A 630 23.42 7.92 16.93
CA LEU A 630 23.16 6.77 16.09
C LEU A 630 22.18 7.19 14.98
N VAL A 631 22.57 6.98 13.73
CA VAL A 631 21.74 7.30 12.56
C VAL A 631 21.54 6.04 11.73
N GLY A 632 20.28 5.66 11.54
CA GLY A 632 19.91 4.50 10.72
C GLY A 632 20.00 4.79 9.23
N ALA A 633 20.53 3.83 8.48
CA ALA A 633 20.58 3.77 7.02
C ALA A 633 20.23 2.33 6.62
N PRO A 634 18.93 1.94 6.66
CA PRO A 634 18.49 0.55 6.77
C PRO A 634 18.61 -0.25 5.47
N THR A 635 18.72 0.44 4.36
CA THR A 635 18.68 -0.15 3.03
C THR A 635 20.09 -0.54 2.59
N TYR A 636 20.54 -1.75 2.94
CA TYR A 636 21.65 -2.45 2.26
C TYR A 636 21.69 -3.96 2.49
#